data_AF-D4IIL6-F1
#
_entry.id   AF-D4IIL6-F1
#
_cell.length_a   1.000
_cell.length_b   1.000
_cell.length_c   1.000
_cell.angle_alpha   90.00
_cell.angle_beta   90.00
_cell.angle_gamma   90.00
#
_symmetry.space_group_name_H-M   'P 1'
#
loop_
_entity.id
_entity.type
_entity.pdbx_description
1 polymer ?
#
loop_
_entity_poly.entity_id
_entity_poly.type
_entity_poly.pdbx_seq_one_letter_code
_entity_poly.pdbx_strand_id
1 'polypeptide(L)'
;MRYFIKAATVGKGILFLLLAGLCIPSAAQKRLAVEAEHFRIEWQEKSDGYRISTVSTNSASGRISLENPSGSYGFLYSATKPDTVSLYETMPDYVRKFPGREYTLLYGRWRDNLRPVAMNTAGELVRFYPASAMQKGDSIIFTRKTRQGTLQAVWRPSKQFGSDIEVTMTLRAAVDGYFSLITPTLATLSEKEMAWGVIPGHFQGRKLEPNFVWSYGYGQGIPDRPVVVRERTATTLCPTLTDRQGLSFAVIPEPGQGRDPWTYDHSTQNEWRLGFSLMNRDRELTPSAYHPVLGQEDSYMRKGEIRTFRFRYTVQQGDWYALCSHAARDIYRFGDFLALKEPRQSLTDRILRMAEYLEKDSTSLWRTFDYRGDTIGAQEYNATVFEYERDAVKNSDYGAMWMLARITGNDTLRRTRLPYARNFKIHQQVSGGPLSGAAAGQYYLWKSGRYTEEWGDYAEPIGTVYYIMLDIGNMLLFNPGDAELREDLRRGAERLLAWQYPDGHWEVAYDKATGKPVFRDLRDLRPTFYGLLVAYRLLGDERYLDAACRGADWFVANAVDEGSFLGVCGDFRFVPDFVIAQSAQALLDLYETTGKDCYRDAALRTARFYTNNIFTHPVPTRQEKLVKGVSREDWQIAQAGLSFEHGGTLGSNAKSNGPILLCSHAGMFVRLYAMTGDRLLLDMARAAAWARDAFVDPATSVASYYWNRMNNGPGRFPHHAWWQVGWIVDYLISEIMMRSDGAVDFPGGFVTPKVGPHKCYGFAAGKIFDKTASLCLPPEAIDVSEPQVDYLCALEENDKVFYVMLLNNSTSDREVQVTLRADRILPGKRCDIRHVALFDASGRQIGNRGANQAFSVPIEACGMTVVRVELEYTEIQAHRGGMGLWPENTIMAMKNAIDLGVDMLELDLMISKDSLVVVSHEEIMSSEYVTKPDGTRVTKAEEASLVLFGMPYDDIRRYDTGLAGDSRYPARVRIAACKPLLSELLDATEAHIREKGGRNLRYNIEIKASKGKEQRCMAPDYKTFTDLCMAVILEKGLGGRVTIQSFDARVLNYLHEKYPGIRTSYLIYLSATDFDKNLAKLNFIPDVYSPKHTFVDETLVAKAHAAGMEILPWTVDDEADLQRLARLSVDGVITNYPDRALRLFHLKE
;
A
#
# COMPACT_ATOMS: atom_id res chain seq x y z
N MET A 1 30.57 -8.33 76.65
CA MET A 1 30.58 -8.78 78.05
C MET A 1 31.51 -9.99 78.15
N ARG A 2 32.71 -9.81 78.74
CA ARG A 2 33.57 -10.82 79.45
C ARG A 2 34.08 -12.05 78.66
N TYR A 3 35.32 -12.55 78.63
CA TYR A 3 36.70 -12.36 79.16
C TYR A 3 37.57 -13.34 78.30
N PHE A 4 38.69 -13.04 77.61
CA PHE A 4 40.10 -12.82 78.01
C PHE A 4 40.69 -13.80 79.06
N ILE A 5 41.72 -14.60 78.70
CA ILE A 5 43.13 -14.58 79.22
C ILE A 5 43.95 -15.89 79.06
N LYS A 6 45.16 -15.71 78.49
CA LYS A 6 46.54 -16.26 78.73
C LYS A 6 46.78 -17.77 78.88
N ALA A 7 47.71 -18.43 78.18
CA ALA A 7 49.15 -18.20 77.88
C ALA A 7 50.14 -18.73 78.95
N ALA A 8 51.23 -19.35 78.44
CA ALA A 8 52.57 -19.64 79.01
C ALA A 8 52.80 -21.08 79.58
N THR A 9 53.52 -21.99 78.87
CA THR A 9 54.99 -22.30 78.83
C THR A 9 55.53 -23.00 80.10
N VAL A 10 56.45 -24.00 80.15
CA VAL A 10 57.49 -24.66 79.32
C VAL A 10 57.76 -26.07 79.92
N GLY A 11 58.19 -27.07 79.14
CA GLY A 11 58.87 -28.26 79.69
C GLY A 11 59.26 -29.37 78.70
N LYS A 12 60.50 -29.30 78.18
CA LYS A 12 61.28 -30.25 77.35
C LYS A 12 61.12 -31.73 77.78
N GLY A 13 61.18 -32.77 76.94
CA GLY A 13 61.48 -32.98 75.51
C GLY A 13 61.62 -34.49 75.26
N ILE A 14 61.67 -34.94 73.99
CA ILE A 14 62.50 -36.05 73.43
C ILE A 14 61.97 -36.48 72.04
N LEU A 15 62.94 -36.63 71.12
CA LEU A 15 62.97 -37.35 69.85
C LEU A 15 62.23 -36.82 68.60
N PHE A 16 63.07 -36.40 67.64
CA PHE A 16 62.80 -36.27 66.22
C PHE A 16 62.40 -37.62 65.58
N LEU A 17 61.29 -37.65 64.86
CA LEU A 17 61.05 -38.57 63.74
C LEU A 17 60.02 -37.96 62.79
N LEU A 18 60.39 -37.92 61.50
CA LEU A 18 59.62 -37.34 60.40
C LEU A 18 58.21 -37.95 60.29
N LEU A 19 57.20 -37.08 60.20
CA LEU A 19 55.90 -37.39 59.60
C LEU A 19 55.58 -36.26 58.60
N ALA A 20 55.81 -36.56 57.33
CA ALA A 20 55.37 -35.72 56.21
C ALA A 20 53.84 -35.72 56.19
N GLY A 21 53.23 -34.57 56.47
CA GLY A 21 51.82 -34.33 56.24
C GLY A 21 51.53 -34.30 54.74
N LEU A 22 50.66 -35.20 54.29
CA LEU A 22 49.99 -35.14 52.98
C LEU A 22 49.13 -33.86 52.91
N CYS A 23 49.71 -32.76 52.41
CA CYS A 23 48.93 -31.69 51.81
C CYS A 23 48.50 -32.16 50.42
N ILE A 24 47.26 -32.64 50.29
CA ILE A 24 46.64 -32.87 48.99
C ILE A 24 46.41 -31.48 48.35
N PRO A 25 47.02 -31.16 47.19
CA PRO A 25 46.69 -29.94 46.49
C PRO A 25 45.28 -30.08 45.92
N SER A 26 44.35 -29.26 46.38
CA SER A 26 43.09 -29.01 45.69
C SER A 26 43.42 -28.51 44.28
N ALA A 27 43.23 -29.35 43.27
CA ALA A 27 43.37 -28.98 41.87
C ALA A 27 42.46 -27.79 41.57
N ALA A 28 43.04 -26.60 41.34
CA ALA A 28 42.29 -25.44 40.90
C ALA A 28 41.65 -25.76 39.53
N GLN A 29 40.33 -25.77 39.48
CA GLN A 29 39.56 -26.09 38.28
C GLN A 29 39.87 -25.06 37.18
N LYS A 30 40.33 -25.52 36.01
CA LYS A 30 40.68 -24.65 34.88
C LYS A 30 39.40 -24.03 34.31
N ARG A 31 39.22 -22.72 34.52
CA ARG A 31 38.15 -21.93 33.90
C ARG A 31 38.67 -21.30 32.61
N LEU A 32 37.87 -21.36 31.55
CA LEU A 32 38.15 -20.71 30.28
C LEU A 32 37.00 -19.77 29.92
N ALA A 33 37.29 -18.68 29.24
CA ALA A 33 36.25 -17.74 28.83
C ALA A 33 36.55 -17.13 27.46
N VAL A 34 35.48 -16.85 26.71
CA VAL A 34 35.48 -15.96 25.56
C VAL A 34 34.61 -14.77 25.93
N GLU A 35 35.13 -13.57 25.73
CA GLU A 35 34.46 -12.31 26.05
C GLU A 35 34.55 -11.37 24.85
N ALA A 36 33.40 -11.08 24.27
CA ALA A 36 33.17 -9.91 23.44
C ALA A 36 32.77 -8.73 24.35
N GLU A 37 32.57 -7.54 23.78
CA GLU A 37 32.31 -6.31 24.55
C GLU A 37 31.09 -6.43 25.48
N HIS A 38 30.03 -7.09 25.02
CA HIS A 38 28.79 -7.24 25.77
C HIS A 38 28.51 -8.69 26.13
N PHE A 39 28.99 -9.65 25.33
CA PHE A 39 28.69 -11.06 25.48
C PHE A 39 29.89 -11.87 26.00
N ARG A 40 29.68 -12.63 27.09
CA ARG A 40 30.70 -13.50 27.70
C ARG A 40 30.17 -14.92 27.91
N ILE A 41 30.99 -15.90 27.56
CA ILE A 41 30.76 -17.32 27.84
C ILE A 41 31.91 -17.86 28.68
N GLU A 42 31.59 -18.65 29.70
CA GLU A 42 32.56 -19.31 30.57
C GLU A 42 32.39 -20.82 30.54
N TRP A 43 33.50 -21.54 30.51
CA TRP A 43 33.56 -22.99 30.61
C TRP A 43 34.28 -23.44 31.87
N GLN A 44 33.80 -24.55 32.42
CA GLN A 44 34.40 -25.24 33.55
C GLN A 44 34.69 -26.69 33.17
N GLU A 45 35.91 -27.14 33.46
CA GLU A 45 36.28 -28.55 33.30
C GLU A 45 35.59 -29.43 34.36
N LYS A 46 34.87 -30.45 33.89
CA LYS A 46 34.21 -31.50 34.67
C LYS A 46 34.78 -32.86 34.29
N SER A 47 34.38 -33.91 35.03
CA SER A 47 34.85 -35.27 34.81
C SER A 47 34.54 -35.83 33.42
N ASP A 48 33.52 -35.32 32.75
CA ASP A 48 33.07 -35.76 31.43
C ASP A 48 33.46 -34.81 30.28
N GLY A 49 34.12 -33.68 30.59
CA GLY A 49 34.62 -32.70 29.64
C GLY A 49 34.38 -31.25 30.07
N TYR A 50 34.61 -30.31 29.15
CA TYR A 50 34.37 -28.89 29.37
C TYR A 50 32.88 -28.57 29.17
N ARG A 51 32.23 -28.04 30.21
CA ARG A 51 30.83 -27.60 30.18
C ARG A 51 30.74 -26.08 30.25
N ILE A 52 29.73 -25.48 29.64
CA ILE A 52 29.47 -24.05 29.83
C ILE A 52 28.91 -23.87 31.25
N SER A 53 29.52 -23.00 32.04
CA SER A 53 29.06 -22.64 33.38
C SER A 53 28.24 -21.36 33.41
N THR A 54 28.53 -20.43 32.49
CA THR A 54 27.90 -19.11 32.44
C THR A 54 27.77 -18.64 30.99
N VAL A 55 26.62 -18.09 30.63
CA VAL A 55 26.37 -17.36 29.39
C VAL A 55 25.75 -16.04 29.79
N SER A 56 26.45 -14.93 29.59
CA SER A 56 26.04 -13.64 30.15
C SER A 56 26.20 -12.50 29.17
N THR A 57 25.28 -11.55 29.18
CA THR A 57 25.35 -10.32 28.38
C THR A 57 25.16 -9.08 29.25
N ASN A 58 25.57 -7.92 28.73
CA ASN A 58 25.35 -6.66 29.43
C ASN A 58 23.87 -6.24 29.34
N SER A 59 23.38 -5.65 30.42
CA SER A 59 22.05 -5.06 30.55
C SER A 59 22.15 -3.68 31.18
N ALA A 60 21.07 -2.90 31.15
CA ALA A 60 20.99 -1.60 31.82
C ALA A 60 21.31 -1.66 33.34
N SER A 61 21.06 -2.81 33.99
CA SER A 61 21.27 -3.05 35.41
C SER A 61 22.56 -3.82 35.74
N GLY A 62 23.45 -4.02 34.77
CA GLY A 62 24.69 -4.80 34.93
C GLY A 62 24.69 -6.07 34.08
N ARG A 63 25.50 -7.07 34.43
CA ARG A 63 25.63 -8.31 33.64
C ARG A 63 24.57 -9.32 34.08
N ILE A 64 23.79 -9.81 33.13
CA ILE A 64 22.71 -10.78 33.31
C ILE A 64 23.05 -12.08 32.57
N SER A 65 22.57 -13.23 33.05
CA SER A 65 22.94 -14.54 32.54
C SER A 65 21.72 -15.37 32.16
N LEU A 66 21.87 -16.21 31.12
CA LEU A 66 20.90 -17.26 30.83
C LEU A 66 20.90 -18.31 31.95
N GLU A 67 19.71 -18.78 32.34
CA GLU A 67 19.53 -19.61 33.54
C GLU A 67 20.15 -21.01 33.43
N ASN A 68 20.01 -21.66 32.27
CA ASN A 68 20.37 -23.07 32.08
C ASN A 68 21.47 -23.25 31.01
N PRO A 69 22.74 -22.88 31.28
CA PRO A 69 23.84 -23.11 30.36
C PRO A 69 24.14 -24.60 30.19
N SER A 70 24.60 -25.01 28.99
CA SER A 70 24.84 -26.43 28.67
C SER A 70 26.27 -26.69 28.20
N GLY A 71 26.63 -26.26 26.98
CA GLY A 71 27.90 -26.58 26.34
C GLY A 71 27.99 -27.97 25.74
N SER A 72 26.86 -28.64 25.49
CA SER A 72 26.83 -29.95 24.82
C SER A 72 27.10 -29.81 23.32
N TYR A 73 27.98 -30.65 22.78
CA TYR A 73 28.29 -30.73 21.35
C TYR A 73 27.68 -31.98 20.75
N GLY A 74 27.47 -31.96 19.43
CA GLY A 74 27.11 -33.17 18.71
C GLY A 74 27.18 -33.05 17.20
N PHE A 75 27.12 -34.20 16.56
CA PHE A 75 26.86 -34.34 15.13
C PHE A 75 25.99 -35.59 14.92
N LEU A 76 25.21 -35.61 13.83
CA LEU A 76 24.49 -36.81 13.41
C LEU A 76 25.39 -37.66 12.52
N TYR A 77 25.31 -38.98 12.68
CA TYR A 77 25.99 -39.96 11.82
C TYR A 77 25.01 -40.99 11.28
N SER A 78 25.19 -41.41 10.03
CA SER A 78 24.53 -42.58 9.47
C SER A 78 25.48 -43.29 8.52
N ALA A 79 25.66 -44.61 8.70
CA ALA A 79 26.52 -45.41 7.82
C ALA A 79 25.97 -45.49 6.39
N THR A 80 24.64 -45.48 6.24
CA THR A 80 23.92 -45.48 4.96
C THR A 80 23.16 -44.17 4.77
N LYS A 81 22.68 -43.92 3.55
CA LYS A 81 21.85 -42.74 3.28
C LYS A 81 20.60 -42.80 4.19
N PRO A 82 20.28 -41.72 4.93
CA PRO A 82 19.12 -41.70 5.82
C PRO A 82 17.83 -42.11 5.12
N ASP A 83 16.95 -42.77 5.87
CA ASP A 83 15.66 -43.21 5.35
C ASP A 83 14.83 -42.01 4.87
N THR A 84 14.15 -42.23 3.74
CA THR A 84 13.28 -41.25 3.07
C THR A 84 11.81 -41.64 3.15
N VAL A 85 11.48 -42.82 3.71
CA VAL A 85 10.11 -43.25 3.97
C VAL A 85 9.48 -42.32 5.00
N SER A 86 8.31 -41.78 4.66
CA SER A 86 7.56 -40.88 5.52
C SER A 86 7.05 -41.60 6.77
N LEU A 87 7.15 -40.96 7.94
CA LEU A 87 6.56 -41.43 9.20
C LEU A 87 5.03 -41.23 9.25
N TYR A 88 4.40 -40.84 8.14
CA TYR A 88 2.97 -40.54 8.06
C TYR A 88 2.07 -41.61 8.69
N GLU A 89 2.35 -42.90 8.45
CA GLU A 89 1.50 -43.99 8.97
C GLU A 89 1.61 -44.18 10.50
N THR A 90 2.65 -43.64 11.14
CA THR A 90 2.81 -43.71 12.60
C THR A 90 2.24 -42.49 13.33
N MET A 91 1.74 -41.50 12.58
CA MET A 91 1.22 -40.26 13.14
C MET A 91 -0.23 -40.39 13.61
N PRO A 92 -0.66 -39.59 14.60
CA PRO A 92 -2.05 -39.56 15.06
C PRO A 92 -3.05 -39.29 13.93
N ASP A 93 -4.28 -39.77 14.08
CA ASP A 93 -5.32 -39.66 13.04
C ASP A 93 -5.57 -38.24 12.55
N TYR A 94 -5.54 -37.24 13.44
CA TYR A 94 -5.76 -35.85 13.03
C TYR A 94 -4.64 -35.33 12.12
N VAL A 95 -3.38 -35.77 12.33
CA VAL A 95 -2.23 -35.45 11.46
C VAL A 95 -2.35 -36.15 10.12
N ARG A 96 -2.88 -37.38 10.08
CA ARG A 96 -3.10 -38.15 8.85
C ARG A 96 -4.35 -37.70 8.07
N LYS A 97 -5.30 -37.05 8.70
CA LYS A 97 -6.48 -36.48 8.00
C LYS A 97 -6.18 -35.12 7.38
N PHE A 98 -5.17 -34.42 7.88
CA PHE A 98 -4.71 -33.14 7.32
C PHE A 98 -3.79 -33.35 6.10
N PRO A 99 -3.87 -32.50 5.06
CA PRO A 99 -4.84 -31.41 4.82
C PRO A 99 -6.20 -31.85 4.25
N GLY A 100 -6.34 -33.13 3.90
CA GLY A 100 -7.40 -33.65 3.02
C GLY A 100 -6.78 -34.14 1.71
N ARG A 101 -7.38 -35.14 1.06
CA ARG A 101 -6.85 -35.71 -0.21
C ARG A 101 -7.13 -34.81 -1.41
N GLU A 102 -8.16 -33.98 -1.31
CA GLU A 102 -8.57 -32.95 -2.25
C GLU A 102 -7.49 -31.87 -2.43
N TYR A 103 -6.73 -31.54 -1.38
CA TYR A 103 -5.60 -30.59 -1.41
C TYR A 103 -4.31 -31.27 -1.91
N THR A 104 -4.35 -31.81 -3.13
CA THR A 104 -3.28 -32.65 -3.71
C THR A 104 -1.87 -32.05 -3.64
N LEU A 105 -1.73 -30.73 -3.83
CA LEU A 105 -0.44 -30.01 -3.76
C LEU A 105 0.16 -29.97 -2.35
N LEU A 106 -0.69 -29.94 -1.32
CA LEU A 106 -0.30 -29.90 0.08
C LEU A 106 -0.13 -31.31 0.66
N TYR A 107 -0.99 -32.25 0.28
CA TYR A 107 -0.96 -33.63 0.78
C TYR A 107 0.41 -34.27 0.60
N GLY A 108 1.01 -34.13 -0.60
CA GLY A 108 2.37 -34.63 -0.86
C GLY A 108 3.44 -33.97 0.02
N ARG A 109 3.39 -32.64 0.18
CA ARG A 109 4.36 -31.88 1.00
C ARG A 109 4.26 -32.21 2.47
N TRP A 110 3.04 -32.35 2.98
CA TRP A 110 2.82 -32.73 4.37
C TRP A 110 3.50 -34.06 4.65
N ARG A 111 3.33 -35.07 3.78
CA ARG A 111 4.03 -36.36 3.90
C ARG A 111 5.55 -36.22 3.84
N ASP A 112 6.08 -35.34 2.99
CA ASP A 112 7.52 -35.08 2.89
C ASP A 112 8.10 -34.42 4.15
N ASN A 113 7.32 -33.54 4.80
CA ASN A 113 7.70 -32.91 6.07
C ASN A 113 7.67 -33.88 7.25
N LEU A 114 6.99 -35.04 7.12
CA LEU A 114 6.98 -36.10 8.12
C LEU A 114 8.07 -37.16 7.90
N ARG A 115 9.07 -36.89 7.04
CA ARG A 115 10.22 -37.79 6.86
C ARG A 115 11.20 -37.70 8.04
N PRO A 116 12.00 -38.73 8.32
CA PRO A 116 12.90 -38.78 9.48
C PRO A 116 13.87 -37.61 9.63
N VAL A 117 14.37 -37.03 8.54
CA VAL A 117 15.26 -35.85 8.62
C VAL A 117 14.50 -34.61 9.14
N ALA A 118 13.31 -34.32 8.60
CA ALA A 118 12.48 -33.19 9.01
C ALA A 118 11.90 -33.38 10.41
N MET A 119 11.58 -34.62 10.80
CA MET A 119 11.14 -34.96 12.15
C MET A 119 12.30 -35.08 13.16
N ASN A 120 13.53 -34.76 12.76
CA ASN A 120 14.72 -34.89 13.58
C ASN A 120 14.82 -36.27 14.26
N THR A 121 14.59 -37.36 13.52
CA THR A 121 14.76 -38.75 14.00
C THR A 121 15.79 -39.53 13.20
N ALA A 122 16.21 -39.02 12.03
CA ALA A 122 17.25 -39.63 11.21
C ALA A 122 18.64 -39.61 11.88
N GLY A 123 19.40 -40.68 11.67
CA GLY A 123 20.79 -40.83 12.11
C GLY A 123 20.97 -41.03 13.62
N GLU A 124 22.15 -41.52 14.00
CA GLU A 124 22.63 -41.61 15.38
C GLU A 124 23.15 -40.24 15.82
N LEU A 125 22.69 -39.75 16.97
CA LEU A 125 23.27 -38.56 17.61
C LEU A 125 24.54 -38.92 18.37
N VAL A 126 25.69 -38.44 17.91
CA VAL A 126 26.95 -38.54 18.64
C VAL A 126 27.10 -37.31 19.55
N ARG A 127 26.59 -37.40 20.78
CA ARG A 127 26.63 -36.32 21.78
C ARG A 127 27.87 -36.41 22.68
N PHE A 128 28.46 -35.27 23.02
CA PHE A 128 29.60 -35.21 23.95
C PHE A 128 29.86 -33.81 24.52
N TYR A 129 30.67 -33.76 25.58
CA TYR A 129 31.40 -32.56 25.99
C TYR A 129 32.85 -32.63 25.50
N PRO A 130 33.47 -31.50 25.09
CA PRO A 130 34.86 -31.49 24.65
C PRO A 130 35.80 -32.09 25.68
N ALA A 131 36.73 -32.95 25.24
CA ALA A 131 37.69 -33.59 26.15
C ALA A 131 38.87 -32.68 26.48
N SER A 132 39.27 -31.83 25.53
CA SER A 132 40.39 -30.92 25.69
C SER A 132 40.04 -29.53 25.17
N ALA A 133 40.69 -28.54 25.76
CA ALA A 133 40.54 -27.13 25.41
C ALA A 133 41.90 -26.43 25.43
N MET A 134 42.15 -25.60 24.41
CA MET A 134 43.36 -24.80 24.26
C MET A 134 42.97 -23.34 24.04
N GLN A 135 43.34 -22.46 24.97
CA GLN A 135 43.24 -21.02 24.80
C GLN A 135 44.37 -20.56 23.86
N LYS A 136 44.04 -19.77 22.84
CA LYS A 136 45.00 -19.14 21.93
C LYS A 136 44.60 -17.67 21.73
N GLY A 137 45.22 -16.78 22.49
CA GLY A 137 44.81 -15.37 22.55
C GLY A 137 43.40 -15.24 23.13
N ASP A 138 42.54 -14.49 22.44
CA ASP A 138 41.11 -14.28 22.76
C ASP A 138 40.21 -15.48 22.36
N SER A 139 40.78 -16.49 21.71
CA SER A 139 40.05 -17.62 21.14
C SER A 139 40.25 -18.90 21.96
N ILE A 140 39.23 -19.77 21.97
CA ILE A 140 39.30 -21.11 22.56
C ILE A 140 39.10 -22.18 21.49
N ILE A 141 39.97 -23.19 21.50
CA ILE A 141 39.87 -24.35 20.62
C ILE A 141 39.51 -25.57 21.47
N PHE A 142 38.31 -26.09 21.25
CA PHE A 142 37.82 -27.34 21.83
C PHE A 142 38.05 -28.50 20.86
N THR A 143 38.42 -29.67 21.38
CA THR A 143 38.60 -30.88 20.56
C THR A 143 38.00 -32.11 21.24
N ARG A 144 37.35 -32.97 20.43
CA ARG A 144 36.91 -34.30 20.84
C ARG A 144 37.15 -35.30 19.71
N LYS A 145 37.77 -36.43 20.06
CA LYS A 145 37.84 -37.61 19.21
C LYS A 145 36.73 -38.59 19.60
N THR A 146 35.99 -39.08 18.60
CA THR A 146 34.93 -40.09 18.73
C THR A 146 35.25 -41.28 17.83
N ARG A 147 34.41 -42.33 17.83
CA ARG A 147 34.56 -43.47 16.91
C ARG A 147 34.36 -43.03 15.45
N GLN A 148 33.42 -42.13 15.20
CA GLN A 148 33.00 -41.72 13.85
C GLN A 148 33.87 -40.60 13.28
N GLY A 149 34.50 -39.77 14.12
CA GLY A 149 35.34 -38.66 13.66
C GLY A 149 35.97 -37.83 14.78
N THR A 150 36.80 -36.88 14.40
CA THR A 150 37.36 -35.86 15.32
C THR A 150 36.71 -34.52 15.03
N LEU A 151 36.07 -33.93 16.04
CA LEU A 151 35.49 -32.60 15.97
C LEU A 151 36.40 -31.60 16.68
N GLN A 152 36.66 -30.48 16.00
CA GLN A 152 37.29 -29.30 16.58
C GLN A 152 36.32 -28.12 16.49
N ALA A 153 36.23 -27.30 17.53
CA ALA A 153 35.43 -26.08 17.53
C ALA A 153 36.27 -24.90 18.02
N VAL A 154 36.36 -23.85 17.21
CA VAL A 154 37.09 -22.62 17.51
C VAL A 154 36.08 -21.53 17.84
N TRP A 155 36.12 -21.01 19.05
CA TRP A 155 35.30 -19.90 19.54
C TRP A 155 36.16 -18.66 19.63
N ARG A 156 35.67 -17.54 19.08
CA ARG A 156 36.37 -16.25 19.08
C ARG A 156 35.37 -15.11 19.26
N PRO A 157 35.69 -14.06 20.01
CA PRO A 157 34.80 -12.90 20.11
C PRO A 157 34.74 -12.23 18.74
N SER A 158 33.57 -11.72 18.36
CA SER A 158 33.50 -10.88 17.17
C SER A 158 34.23 -9.57 17.45
N LYS A 159 35.04 -9.14 16.49
CA LYS A 159 35.72 -7.84 16.56
C LYS A 159 34.84 -6.68 16.12
N GLN A 160 33.73 -7.00 15.46
CA GLN A 160 32.83 -6.02 14.86
C GLN A 160 31.59 -5.80 15.71
N PHE A 161 31.07 -6.84 16.36
CA PHE A 161 29.80 -6.79 17.09
C PHE A 161 29.97 -7.30 18.52
N GLY A 162 29.75 -6.42 19.50
CA GLY A 162 30.01 -6.70 20.91
C GLY A 162 29.15 -7.81 21.53
N SER A 163 28.02 -8.13 20.91
CA SER A 163 27.07 -9.15 21.37
C SER A 163 27.29 -10.52 20.72
N ASP A 164 28.37 -10.68 19.95
CA ASP A 164 28.56 -11.82 19.05
C ASP A 164 29.83 -12.60 19.36
N ILE A 165 29.70 -13.92 19.34
CA ILE A 165 30.83 -14.86 19.41
C ILE A 165 30.77 -15.77 18.18
N GLU A 166 31.82 -15.72 17.39
CA GLU A 166 31.97 -16.47 16.14
C GLU A 166 32.54 -17.87 16.43
N VAL A 167 31.96 -18.88 15.79
CA VAL A 167 32.29 -20.30 15.98
C VAL A 167 32.60 -20.95 14.65
N THR A 168 33.73 -21.65 14.57
CA THR A 168 34.08 -22.51 13.43
C THR A 168 34.20 -23.94 13.92
N MET A 169 33.29 -24.80 13.47
CA MET A 169 33.32 -26.24 13.72
C MET A 169 33.93 -26.96 12.52
N THR A 170 34.85 -27.88 12.78
CA THR A 170 35.49 -28.71 11.76
C THR A 170 35.42 -30.17 12.19
N LEU A 171 34.78 -31.01 11.37
CA LEU A 171 34.72 -32.46 11.56
C LEU A 171 35.61 -33.13 10.54
N ARG A 172 36.53 -33.97 11.02
CA ARG A 172 37.27 -34.94 10.20
C ARG A 172 36.68 -36.33 10.40
N ALA A 173 36.17 -36.92 9.33
CA ALA A 173 35.59 -38.27 9.38
C ALA A 173 36.67 -39.33 9.65
N ALA A 174 36.39 -40.26 10.57
CA ALA A 174 37.21 -41.44 10.83
C ALA A 174 36.66 -42.70 10.14
N VAL A 175 35.42 -42.64 9.67
CA VAL A 175 34.70 -43.69 8.93
C VAL A 175 33.94 -43.07 7.77
N ASP A 176 33.59 -43.89 6.78
CA ASP A 176 32.68 -43.48 5.71
C ASP A 176 31.24 -43.37 6.24
N GLY A 177 30.48 -42.43 5.68
CA GLY A 177 29.05 -42.30 5.96
C GLY A 177 28.54 -40.88 5.78
N TYR A 178 27.31 -40.65 6.22
CA TYR A 178 26.63 -39.37 6.20
C TYR A 178 26.77 -38.68 7.55
N PHE A 179 27.17 -37.41 7.53
CA PHE A 179 27.40 -36.58 8.70
C PHE A 179 26.60 -35.27 8.61
N SER A 180 26.18 -34.77 9.77
CA SER A 180 25.57 -33.44 9.89
C SER A 180 26.08 -32.78 11.18
N LEU A 181 26.79 -31.66 11.06
CA LEU A 181 27.23 -30.89 12.22
C LEU A 181 26.01 -30.20 12.84
N ILE A 182 25.93 -30.21 14.17
CA ILE A 182 24.90 -29.51 14.94
C ILE A 182 25.60 -28.44 15.76
N THR A 183 25.05 -27.23 15.76
CA THR A 183 25.58 -26.16 16.63
C THR A 183 25.50 -26.56 18.11
N PRO A 184 26.54 -26.28 18.93
CA PRO A 184 26.56 -26.67 20.33
C PRO A 184 25.41 -26.06 21.13
N THR A 185 24.83 -26.77 22.10
CA THR A 185 23.79 -26.15 22.94
C THR A 185 24.42 -25.10 23.85
N LEU A 186 24.13 -23.82 23.58
CA LEU A 186 24.62 -22.70 24.38
C LEU A 186 23.96 -22.70 25.77
N ALA A 187 22.63 -22.62 25.77
CA ALA A 187 21.76 -22.70 26.93
C ALA A 187 20.40 -23.28 26.50
N THR A 188 19.62 -23.74 27.46
CA THR A 188 18.26 -24.25 27.22
C THR A 188 17.23 -23.41 27.95
N LEU A 189 16.00 -23.36 27.46
CA LEU A 189 14.86 -22.81 28.21
C LEU A 189 13.90 -23.90 28.64
N SER A 190 13.31 -23.78 29.82
CA SER A 190 12.06 -24.45 30.12
C SER A 190 10.89 -23.72 29.45
N GLU A 191 9.76 -24.39 29.26
CA GLU A 191 8.55 -23.75 28.71
C GLU A 191 8.09 -22.55 29.55
N LYS A 192 8.33 -22.58 30.88
CA LYS A 192 7.99 -21.48 31.79
C LYS A 192 8.93 -20.28 31.66
N GLU A 193 10.18 -20.52 31.26
CA GLU A 193 11.19 -19.48 31.04
C GLU A 193 11.03 -18.81 29.67
N MET A 194 10.46 -19.51 28.68
CA MET A 194 10.25 -18.98 27.34
C MET A 194 9.25 -17.82 27.35
N ALA A 195 9.65 -16.71 26.73
CA ALA A 195 8.77 -15.59 26.39
C ALA A 195 8.40 -15.61 24.91
N TRP A 196 9.36 -15.94 24.03
CA TRP A 196 9.12 -16.02 22.60
C TRP A 196 10.09 -16.99 21.91
N GLY A 197 9.63 -17.64 20.85
CA GLY A 197 10.47 -18.37 19.91
C GLY A 197 10.13 -17.97 18.48
N VAL A 198 11.15 -17.91 17.61
CA VAL A 198 10.95 -17.62 16.18
C VAL A 198 11.98 -18.32 15.31
N ILE A 199 11.52 -18.87 14.20
CA ILE A 199 12.33 -19.15 13.02
C ILE A 199 11.72 -18.31 11.89
N PRO A 200 12.36 -17.21 11.47
CA PRO A 200 11.80 -16.32 10.46
C PRO A 200 11.34 -17.09 9.23
N GLY A 201 10.07 -16.91 8.84
CA GLY A 201 9.42 -17.58 7.71
C GLY A 201 8.82 -18.96 8.01
N HIS A 202 8.94 -19.48 9.25
CA HIS A 202 8.40 -20.79 9.66
C HIS A 202 7.50 -20.75 10.89
N PHE A 203 8.09 -20.53 12.07
CA PHE A 203 7.40 -20.64 13.35
C PHE A 203 7.57 -19.35 14.12
N GLN A 204 6.53 -18.97 14.84
CA GLN A 204 6.63 -17.92 15.85
C GLN A 204 5.59 -18.15 16.95
N GLY A 205 5.92 -17.77 18.17
CA GLY A 205 4.96 -17.74 19.27
C GLY A 205 5.59 -17.78 20.65
N ARG A 206 4.73 -17.60 21.65
CA ARG A 206 5.10 -17.49 23.07
C ARG A 206 5.04 -18.79 23.88
N LYS A 207 4.61 -19.90 23.26
CA LYS A 207 4.38 -21.19 23.93
C LYS A 207 4.66 -22.38 23.02
N LEU A 208 4.81 -23.55 23.63
CA LEU A 208 4.75 -24.83 22.93
C LEU A 208 3.31 -25.14 22.54
N GLU A 209 3.09 -25.57 21.30
CA GLU A 209 1.78 -25.91 20.77
C GLU A 209 1.70 -27.43 20.47
N PRO A 210 0.93 -28.20 21.27
CA PRO A 210 0.82 -29.64 21.15
C PRO A 210 0.03 -30.11 19.91
N ASN A 211 -0.85 -29.26 19.36
CA ASN A 211 -1.50 -29.55 18.08
C ASN A 211 -0.47 -29.39 16.95
N PHE A 212 0.05 -30.52 16.50
CA PHE A 212 1.12 -30.55 15.52
C PHE A 212 0.74 -29.98 14.15
N VAL A 213 -0.55 -30.00 13.78
CA VAL A 213 -1.01 -29.37 12.53
C VAL A 213 -0.94 -27.85 12.65
N TRP A 214 -1.33 -27.29 13.80
CA TRP A 214 -1.26 -25.85 14.05
C TRP A 214 0.18 -25.36 14.12
N SER A 215 1.03 -26.02 14.93
CA SER A 215 2.41 -25.58 15.13
C SER A 215 3.29 -25.82 13.90
N TYR A 216 3.24 -27.01 13.30
CA TYR A 216 4.13 -27.36 12.19
C TYR A 216 3.56 -27.01 10.82
N GLY A 217 2.25 -27.19 10.60
CA GLY A 217 1.60 -26.89 9.33
C GLY A 217 1.31 -25.40 9.16
N TYR A 218 0.65 -24.78 10.15
CA TYR A 218 0.24 -23.38 10.12
C TYR A 218 1.22 -22.41 10.80
N GLY A 219 2.30 -22.90 11.42
CA GLY A 219 3.28 -22.03 12.07
C GLY A 219 2.76 -21.30 13.31
N GLN A 220 1.65 -21.77 13.90
CA GLN A 220 0.99 -21.16 15.04
C GLN A 220 1.57 -21.75 16.34
N GLY A 221 2.50 -21.02 16.96
CA GLY A 221 3.24 -21.50 18.13
C GLY A 221 4.44 -22.38 17.79
N ILE A 222 5.17 -22.83 18.82
CA ILE A 222 6.38 -23.64 18.65
C ILE A 222 6.03 -25.13 18.77
N PRO A 223 6.45 -26.01 17.84
CA PRO A 223 6.19 -27.44 17.99
C PRO A 223 6.73 -28.01 19.31
N ASP A 224 5.90 -28.81 20.00
CA ASP A 224 6.23 -29.50 21.26
C ASP A 224 7.25 -30.65 21.13
N ARG A 225 7.89 -30.76 19.96
CA ARG A 225 8.81 -31.82 19.60
C ARG A 225 9.89 -31.32 18.64
N PRO A 226 11.04 -32.00 18.58
CA PRO A 226 12.12 -31.59 17.69
C PRO A 226 11.72 -31.74 16.22
N VAL A 227 11.82 -30.65 15.46
CA VAL A 227 11.64 -30.64 14.01
C VAL A 227 12.75 -29.83 13.38
N VAL A 228 13.17 -30.19 12.16
CA VAL A 228 14.15 -29.45 11.38
C VAL A 228 13.48 -28.89 10.14
N VAL A 229 13.49 -27.57 10.00
CA VAL A 229 12.94 -26.89 8.83
C VAL A 229 14.01 -26.52 7.82
N ARG A 230 13.57 -26.36 6.57
CA ARG A 230 14.44 -26.02 5.45
C ARG A 230 14.73 -24.52 5.38
N GLU A 231 15.93 -24.16 4.98
CA GLU A 231 16.31 -22.76 4.76
C GLU A 231 15.58 -22.07 3.59
N ARG A 232 14.97 -22.81 2.66
CA ARG A 232 14.33 -22.25 1.44
C ARG A 232 13.24 -21.20 1.72
N THR A 233 12.58 -21.29 2.86
CA THR A 233 11.56 -20.34 3.33
C THR A 233 12.01 -19.63 4.61
N ALA A 234 13.23 -19.90 5.08
CA ALA A 234 13.82 -19.11 6.15
C ALA A 234 14.27 -17.77 5.58
N THR A 235 13.59 -16.71 5.96
CA THR A 235 13.73 -15.36 5.38
C THR A 235 14.91 -14.59 5.96
N THR A 236 15.17 -14.78 7.26
CA THR A 236 16.41 -14.42 7.94
C THR A 236 16.90 -15.68 8.63
N LEU A 237 18.15 -16.09 8.38
CA LEU A 237 18.72 -17.33 8.93
C LEU A 237 19.13 -17.14 10.40
N CYS A 238 18.13 -17.04 11.28
CA CYS A 238 18.32 -16.63 12.67
C CYS A 238 17.26 -17.27 13.59
N PRO A 239 17.29 -18.61 13.81
CA PRO A 239 16.47 -19.21 14.86
C PRO A 239 16.79 -18.56 16.21
N THR A 240 15.76 -18.09 16.90
CA THR A 240 15.89 -17.25 18.10
C THR A 240 14.94 -17.70 19.20
N LEU A 241 15.42 -17.69 20.44
CA LEU A 241 14.59 -17.77 21.64
C LEU A 241 14.79 -16.52 22.49
N THR A 242 13.72 -16.07 23.12
CA THR A 242 13.70 -14.99 24.11
C THR A 242 13.16 -15.55 25.42
N ASP A 243 13.85 -15.31 26.52
CA ASP A 243 13.38 -15.67 27.86
C ASP A 243 12.52 -14.56 28.51
N ARG A 244 11.88 -14.87 29.63
CA ARG A 244 11.05 -13.92 30.39
C ARG A 244 11.85 -12.84 31.14
N GLN A 245 13.18 -12.95 31.18
CA GLN A 245 14.05 -11.88 31.67
C GLN A 245 14.35 -10.85 30.55
N GLY A 246 13.90 -11.12 29.32
CA GLY A 246 14.12 -10.26 28.16
C GLY A 246 15.50 -10.47 27.52
N LEU A 247 16.09 -11.65 27.68
CA LEU A 247 17.30 -12.05 26.96
C LEU A 247 16.95 -12.85 25.72
N SER A 248 17.40 -12.35 24.57
CA SER A 248 17.29 -13.06 23.31
C SER A 248 18.63 -13.68 22.93
N PHE A 249 18.60 -14.93 22.47
CA PHE A 249 19.76 -15.64 21.97
C PHE A 249 19.45 -16.44 20.71
N ALA A 250 20.42 -16.48 19.79
CA ALA A 250 20.25 -17.09 18.48
C ALA A 250 21.52 -17.79 17.99
N VAL A 251 21.32 -18.63 16.97
CA VAL A 251 22.37 -19.18 16.13
C VAL A 251 22.24 -18.55 14.75
N ILE A 252 23.27 -17.83 14.29
CA ILE A 252 23.27 -17.17 12.97
C ILE A 252 24.38 -17.79 12.12
N PRO A 253 24.06 -18.55 11.06
CA PRO A 253 25.07 -19.01 10.11
C PRO A 253 25.82 -17.85 9.46
N GLU A 254 27.14 -17.97 9.29
CA GLU A 254 27.91 -16.92 8.61
C GLU A 254 27.41 -16.71 7.17
N PRO A 255 27.48 -15.49 6.61
CA PRO A 255 27.21 -15.25 5.20
C PRO A 255 27.94 -16.25 4.29
N GLY A 256 27.22 -16.80 3.31
CA GLY A 256 27.73 -17.83 2.39
C GLY A 256 27.66 -19.28 2.88
N GLN A 257 27.17 -19.54 4.10
CA GLN A 257 26.88 -20.92 4.55
C GLN A 257 25.51 -21.42 4.07
N GLY A 258 24.58 -20.50 3.85
CA GLY A 258 23.28 -20.80 3.27
C GLY A 258 23.35 -21.06 1.78
N ARG A 259 22.23 -21.52 1.23
CA ARG A 259 22.07 -21.72 -0.21
C ARG A 259 22.17 -20.41 -1.00
N ASP A 260 23.02 -20.41 -2.01
CA ASP A 260 22.99 -19.42 -3.10
C ASP A 260 21.77 -19.72 -3.99
N PRO A 261 20.80 -18.80 -4.15
CA PRO A 261 19.57 -19.08 -4.88
C PRO A 261 19.78 -19.43 -6.35
N TRP A 262 20.94 -19.05 -6.91
CA TRP A 262 21.34 -19.31 -8.28
C TRP A 262 22.87 -19.31 -8.41
N THR A 263 23.51 -20.48 -8.48
CA THR A 263 24.98 -20.59 -8.37
C THR A 263 25.76 -20.12 -9.60
N TYR A 264 25.36 -20.57 -10.79
CA TYR A 264 25.88 -20.04 -12.06
C TYR A 264 24.82 -20.02 -13.15
N ASP A 265 24.26 -21.17 -13.56
CA ASP A 265 23.08 -21.29 -14.46
C ASP A 265 22.08 -22.35 -13.95
N HIS A 266 22.07 -22.56 -12.64
CA HIS A 266 21.27 -23.58 -11.99
C HIS A 266 20.51 -23.00 -10.79
N SER A 267 19.19 -23.16 -10.81
CA SER A 267 18.33 -22.90 -9.65
C SER A 267 18.54 -23.99 -8.59
N THR A 268 18.97 -23.56 -7.41
CA THR A 268 19.21 -24.44 -6.26
C THR A 268 17.97 -24.59 -5.36
N GLN A 269 16.80 -24.06 -5.73
CA GLN A 269 15.62 -23.94 -4.84
C GLN A 269 15.13 -25.23 -4.17
N ASN A 270 15.56 -26.40 -4.67
CA ASN A 270 15.27 -27.70 -4.06
C ASN A 270 16.39 -28.25 -3.16
N GLU A 271 17.58 -27.66 -3.19
CA GLU A 271 18.70 -28.02 -2.31
C GLU A 271 18.37 -27.64 -0.88
N TRP A 272 18.89 -28.44 0.06
CA TRP A 272 18.72 -28.22 1.49
C TRP A 272 20.09 -28.31 2.17
N ARG A 273 20.75 -27.16 2.33
CA ARG A 273 22.10 -27.05 2.91
C ARG A 273 22.07 -26.78 4.41
N LEU A 274 21.15 -25.93 4.87
CA LEU A 274 20.94 -25.61 6.28
C LEU A 274 19.59 -26.09 6.79
N GLY A 275 19.60 -26.70 7.98
CA GLY A 275 18.42 -27.03 8.76
C GLY A 275 18.34 -26.18 10.03
N PHE A 276 17.16 -25.76 10.43
CA PHE A 276 16.94 -25.00 11.67
C PHE A 276 15.93 -25.67 12.60
N SER A 277 16.15 -25.51 13.90
CA SER A 277 15.24 -25.95 14.96
C SER A 277 15.29 -24.99 16.14
N LEU A 278 14.21 -24.94 16.93
CA LEU A 278 14.17 -24.32 18.26
C LEU A 278 14.25 -25.35 19.39
N MET A 279 14.43 -26.63 19.05
CA MET A 279 14.53 -27.73 20.00
C MET A 279 15.57 -28.75 19.54
N ASN A 280 16.48 -29.13 20.42
CA ASN A 280 17.47 -30.16 20.11
C ASN A 280 16.86 -31.57 20.14
N ARG A 281 17.65 -32.60 19.80
CA ARG A 281 17.19 -34.00 19.73
C ARG A 281 16.72 -34.55 21.09
N ASP A 282 17.20 -33.98 22.18
CA ASP A 282 16.86 -34.35 23.56
C ASP A 282 15.60 -33.64 24.07
N ARG A 283 14.89 -32.91 23.19
CA ARG A 283 13.68 -32.13 23.48
C ARG A 283 13.91 -30.92 24.38
N GLU A 284 15.13 -30.39 24.40
CA GLU A 284 15.46 -29.17 25.14
C GLU A 284 15.26 -27.95 24.19
N LEU A 285 14.59 -26.90 24.66
CA LEU A 285 14.40 -25.67 23.87
C LEU A 285 15.72 -24.92 23.74
N THR A 286 16.26 -24.87 22.53
CA THR A 286 17.48 -24.14 22.18
C THR A 286 17.48 -23.90 20.66
N PRO A 287 17.85 -22.70 20.18
CA PRO A 287 18.13 -22.51 18.78
C PRO A 287 19.23 -23.47 18.33
N SER A 288 19.03 -24.12 17.19
CA SER A 288 19.98 -25.07 16.63
C SER A 288 20.02 -24.95 15.10
N ALA A 289 21.23 -25.03 14.53
CA ALA A 289 21.43 -25.14 13.10
C ALA A 289 22.19 -26.43 12.73
N TYR A 290 21.87 -26.97 11.56
CA TYR A 290 22.38 -28.24 11.03
C TYR A 290 23.07 -27.99 9.68
N HIS A 291 24.34 -28.40 9.53
CA HIS A 291 25.07 -28.25 8.27
C HIS A 291 26.16 -29.31 8.05
N PRO A 292 26.26 -29.91 6.85
CA PRO A 292 25.17 -30.06 5.89
C PRO A 292 24.00 -30.82 6.52
N VAL A 293 22.82 -30.75 5.92
CA VAL A 293 21.66 -31.52 6.41
C VAL A 293 21.86 -32.99 6.10
N LEU A 294 21.59 -33.86 7.07
CA LEU A 294 21.87 -35.29 6.95
C LEU A 294 21.16 -35.91 5.74
N GLY A 295 21.91 -36.58 4.87
CA GLY A 295 21.40 -37.25 3.66
C GLY A 295 21.23 -36.34 2.43
N GLN A 296 21.48 -35.03 2.58
CA GLN A 296 21.50 -34.05 1.48
C GLN A 296 22.90 -33.93 0.88
N GLU A 297 23.06 -33.00 -0.06
CA GLU A 297 24.36 -32.66 -0.66
C GLU A 297 25.41 -32.35 0.42
N ASP A 298 26.67 -32.69 0.14
CA ASP A 298 27.84 -32.58 1.03
C ASP A 298 27.83 -33.37 2.34
N SER A 299 26.71 -34.01 2.70
CA SER A 299 26.61 -34.77 3.96
C SER A 299 27.36 -36.10 3.92
N TYR A 300 27.54 -36.73 2.76
CA TYR A 300 28.41 -37.90 2.66
C TYR A 300 29.88 -37.48 2.77
N MET A 301 30.63 -38.17 3.62
CA MET A 301 32.07 -38.00 3.80
C MET A 301 32.77 -39.35 3.71
N ARG A 302 33.88 -39.40 2.97
CA ARG A 302 34.83 -40.51 3.08
C ARG A 302 35.74 -40.29 4.29
N LYS A 303 36.27 -41.38 4.83
CA LYS A 303 37.29 -41.35 5.88
C LYS A 303 38.43 -40.41 5.49
N GLY A 304 38.76 -39.49 6.41
CA GLY A 304 39.80 -38.47 6.22
C GLY A 304 39.29 -37.15 5.68
N GLU A 305 38.12 -37.12 5.02
CA GLU A 305 37.50 -35.88 4.55
C GLU A 305 37.12 -34.97 5.72
N ILE A 306 37.03 -33.68 5.40
CA ILE A 306 36.76 -32.60 6.34
C ILE A 306 35.50 -31.87 5.92
N ARG A 307 34.66 -31.52 6.88
CA ARG A 307 33.58 -30.54 6.72
C ARG A 307 33.72 -29.44 7.75
N THR A 308 33.37 -28.23 7.34
CA THR A 308 33.44 -27.03 8.19
C THR A 308 32.08 -26.36 8.20
N PHE A 309 31.65 -25.93 9.39
CA PHE A 309 30.46 -25.11 9.56
C PHE A 309 30.84 -23.86 10.36
N ARG A 310 30.50 -22.69 9.83
CA ARG A 310 30.77 -21.39 10.46
C ARG A 310 29.45 -20.73 10.83
N PHE A 311 29.36 -20.24 12.05
CA PHE A 311 28.19 -19.54 12.54
C PHE A 311 28.60 -18.67 13.72
N ARG A 312 27.68 -17.90 14.26
CA ARG A 312 27.86 -17.12 15.48
C ARG A 312 26.71 -17.33 16.44
N TYR A 313 27.01 -17.13 17.71
CA TYR A 313 26.01 -16.89 18.74
C TYR A 313 25.90 -15.40 18.97
N THR A 314 24.67 -14.91 19.01
CA THR A 314 24.35 -13.55 19.44
C THR A 314 23.51 -13.67 20.70
N VAL A 315 23.88 -12.94 21.77
CA VAL A 315 23.11 -12.85 23.01
C VAL A 315 23.02 -11.40 23.45
N GLN A 316 21.81 -10.87 23.56
CA GLN A 316 21.58 -9.48 23.93
C GLN A 316 20.31 -9.30 24.75
N GLN A 317 20.27 -8.22 25.54
CA GLN A 317 19.04 -7.74 26.15
C GLN A 317 18.13 -7.13 25.07
N GLY A 318 16.87 -7.55 25.02
CA GLY A 318 15.91 -7.14 24.01
C GLY A 318 15.04 -8.30 23.52
N ASP A 319 14.02 -7.98 22.74
CA ASP A 319 13.13 -8.98 22.15
C ASP A 319 13.73 -9.67 20.92
N TRP A 320 13.00 -10.66 20.40
CA TRP A 320 13.37 -11.40 19.19
C TRP A 320 13.54 -10.47 17.98
N TYR A 321 12.77 -9.38 17.91
CA TYR A 321 12.76 -8.46 16.76
C TYR A 321 14.08 -7.69 16.68
N ALA A 322 14.56 -7.19 17.82
CA ALA A 322 15.86 -6.51 17.89
C ALA A 322 17.00 -7.44 17.44
N LEU A 323 16.95 -8.73 17.82
CA LEU A 323 17.98 -9.71 17.45
C LEU A 323 17.89 -10.06 15.96
N CYS A 324 16.71 -10.38 15.44
CA CYS A 324 16.54 -10.64 14.01
C CYS A 324 16.91 -9.42 13.15
N SER A 325 16.67 -8.20 13.65
CA SER A 325 17.10 -6.96 13.00
C SER A 325 18.62 -6.83 12.93
N HIS A 326 19.33 -7.16 14.01
CA HIS A 326 20.80 -7.27 14.00
C HIS A 326 21.28 -8.29 12.95
N ALA A 327 20.68 -9.49 12.94
CA ALA A 327 21.01 -10.51 11.94
C ALA A 327 20.83 -10.01 10.50
N ALA A 328 19.71 -9.35 10.20
CA ALA A 328 19.42 -8.82 8.88
C ALA A 328 20.36 -7.66 8.48
N ARG A 329 20.45 -6.63 9.33
CA ARG A 329 21.16 -5.38 9.00
C ARG A 329 22.66 -5.52 9.08
N ASP A 330 23.15 -6.17 10.12
CA ASP A 330 24.57 -6.13 10.46
C ASP A 330 25.31 -7.36 9.91
N ILE A 331 24.71 -8.56 10.05
CA ILE A 331 25.34 -9.81 9.63
C ILE A 331 25.11 -10.08 8.14
N TYR A 332 23.85 -10.01 7.69
CA TYR A 332 23.50 -10.15 6.27
C TYR A 332 23.56 -8.84 5.50
N ARG A 333 24.01 -7.75 6.13
CA ARG A 333 24.36 -6.48 5.47
C ARG A 333 23.26 -5.97 4.55
N PHE A 334 22.01 -6.13 4.99
CA PHE A 334 20.85 -5.92 4.13
C PHE A 334 20.80 -4.52 3.51
N GLY A 335 21.25 -3.49 4.24
CA GLY A 335 21.29 -2.10 3.75
C GLY A 335 22.23 -1.92 2.54
N ASP A 336 23.31 -2.69 2.44
CA ASP A 336 24.28 -2.61 1.34
C ASP A 336 23.63 -2.97 0.00
N PHE A 337 22.55 -3.77 0.03
CA PHE A 337 21.80 -4.14 -1.17
C PHE A 337 21.25 -2.92 -1.92
N LEU A 338 20.89 -1.83 -1.23
CA LEU A 338 20.33 -0.64 -1.87
C LEU A 338 21.34 0.05 -2.78
N ALA A 339 22.62 0.06 -2.41
CA ALA A 339 23.68 0.71 -3.18
C ALA A 339 24.06 -0.06 -4.46
N LEU A 340 23.64 -1.32 -4.60
CA LEU A 340 23.91 -2.14 -5.78
C LEU A 340 22.91 -1.90 -6.91
N LYS A 341 21.80 -1.21 -6.66
CA LYS A 341 20.67 -1.18 -7.58
C LYS A 341 20.78 -0.12 -8.63
N GLU A 342 20.61 -0.55 -9.86
CA GLU A 342 20.52 0.31 -11.02
C GLU A 342 19.28 -0.09 -11.84
N PRO A 343 18.12 0.52 -11.57
CA PRO A 343 16.91 0.27 -12.36
C PRO A 343 17.11 0.73 -13.80
N ARG A 344 16.54 -0.02 -14.75
CA ARG A 344 16.52 0.30 -16.18
C ARG A 344 15.30 1.11 -16.60
N GLN A 345 14.28 1.12 -15.75
CA GLN A 345 13.02 1.80 -15.96
C GLN A 345 12.55 2.39 -14.62
N SER A 346 12.02 3.62 -14.64
CA SER A 346 11.38 4.20 -13.45
C SER A 346 10.09 3.43 -13.11
N LEU A 347 9.71 3.40 -11.84
CA LEU A 347 8.40 2.88 -11.42
C LEU A 347 7.24 3.68 -12.04
N THR A 348 7.45 4.96 -12.30
CA THR A 348 6.48 5.85 -12.94
C THR A 348 6.21 5.44 -14.38
N ASP A 349 7.26 5.20 -15.16
CA ASP A 349 7.13 4.68 -16.53
C ASP A 349 6.48 3.30 -16.54
N ARG A 350 6.72 2.49 -15.49
CA ARG A 350 6.04 1.19 -15.36
C ARG A 350 4.53 1.36 -15.20
N ILE A 351 4.06 2.35 -14.42
CA ILE A 351 2.61 2.64 -14.32
C ILE A 351 2.05 3.01 -15.70
N LEU A 352 2.69 3.93 -16.41
CA LEU A 352 2.23 4.41 -17.72
C LEU A 352 2.19 3.29 -18.77
N ARG A 353 3.25 2.47 -18.86
CA ARG A 353 3.29 1.34 -19.81
C ARG A 353 2.33 0.22 -19.43
N MET A 354 2.09 0.00 -18.13
CA MET A 354 1.04 -0.93 -17.69
C MET A 354 -0.37 -0.42 -18.05
N ALA A 355 -0.61 0.89 -18.08
CA ALA A 355 -1.87 1.44 -18.58
C ALA A 355 -2.13 1.03 -20.04
N GLU A 356 -1.13 1.17 -20.92
CA GLU A 356 -1.22 0.72 -22.32
C GLU A 356 -1.46 -0.79 -22.44
N TYR A 357 -0.82 -1.59 -21.57
CA TYR A 357 -1.01 -3.03 -21.50
C TYR A 357 -2.45 -3.41 -21.11
N LEU A 358 -3.06 -2.63 -20.22
CA LEU A 358 -4.41 -2.87 -19.68
C LEU A 358 -5.53 -2.38 -20.61
N GLU A 359 -5.23 -1.42 -21.48
CA GLU A 359 -6.17 -0.95 -22.50
C GLU A 359 -6.45 -1.97 -23.60
N LYS A 360 -5.45 -2.76 -24.00
CA LYS A 360 -5.59 -3.68 -25.13
C LYS A 360 -6.19 -5.01 -24.68
N ASP A 361 -7.30 -5.42 -25.31
CA ASP A 361 -7.96 -6.71 -25.02
C ASP A 361 -7.00 -7.90 -25.19
N SER A 362 -6.14 -7.86 -26.20
CA SER A 362 -5.22 -8.96 -26.54
C SER A 362 -4.14 -9.21 -25.48
N THR A 363 -3.67 -8.16 -24.80
CA THR A 363 -2.62 -8.27 -23.79
C THR A 363 -3.20 -8.44 -22.39
N SER A 364 -4.27 -7.72 -22.08
CA SER A 364 -4.97 -7.79 -20.79
C SER A 364 -5.89 -9.00 -20.65
N LEU A 365 -6.17 -9.70 -21.76
CA LEU A 365 -7.16 -10.78 -21.88
C LEU A 365 -8.53 -10.38 -21.33
N TRP A 366 -8.93 -9.14 -21.58
CA TRP A 366 -10.24 -8.62 -21.18
C TRP A 366 -11.37 -9.23 -22.01
N ARG A 367 -12.48 -9.57 -21.35
CA ARG A 367 -13.70 -10.06 -21.98
C ARG A 367 -14.95 -9.49 -21.32
N THR A 368 -16.02 -9.40 -22.10
CA THR A 368 -17.37 -9.06 -21.62
C THR A 368 -18.33 -10.22 -21.83
N PHE A 369 -19.36 -10.29 -20.98
CA PHE A 369 -20.36 -11.35 -20.96
C PHE A 369 -21.72 -10.77 -20.60
N ASP A 370 -22.78 -11.30 -21.20
CA ASP A 370 -24.15 -10.98 -20.79
C ASP A 370 -24.52 -11.80 -19.55
N TYR A 371 -25.04 -11.14 -18.52
CA TYR A 371 -25.44 -11.77 -17.27
C TYR A 371 -26.66 -11.07 -16.68
N ARG A 372 -27.79 -11.79 -16.60
CA ARG A 372 -29.05 -11.33 -15.98
C ARG A 372 -29.56 -9.96 -16.48
N GLY A 373 -29.33 -9.63 -17.74
CA GLY A 373 -29.78 -8.38 -18.36
C GLY A 373 -28.73 -7.26 -18.36
N ASP A 374 -27.60 -7.46 -17.69
CA ASP A 374 -26.45 -6.54 -17.73
C ASP A 374 -25.28 -7.15 -18.52
N THR A 375 -24.34 -6.29 -18.91
CA THR A 375 -23.02 -6.72 -19.38
C THR A 375 -22.02 -6.63 -18.24
N ILE A 376 -21.37 -7.75 -17.91
CA ILE A 376 -20.26 -7.83 -16.95
C ILE A 376 -18.93 -7.98 -17.69
N GLY A 377 -17.82 -7.57 -17.08
CA GLY A 377 -16.50 -7.62 -17.71
C GLY A 377 -15.39 -7.98 -16.74
N ALA A 378 -14.49 -8.84 -17.19
CA ALA A 378 -13.34 -9.30 -16.41
C ALA A 378 -12.18 -9.83 -17.27
N GLN A 379 -11.02 -10.05 -16.66
CA GLN A 379 -9.86 -10.65 -17.32
C GLN A 379 -9.87 -12.17 -17.22
N GLU A 380 -9.36 -12.85 -18.24
CA GLU A 380 -9.19 -14.31 -18.21
C GLU A 380 -8.33 -14.79 -17.03
N TYR A 381 -8.78 -15.88 -16.41
CA TYR A 381 -8.03 -16.62 -15.41
C TYR A 381 -7.62 -17.99 -15.95
N ASN A 382 -6.36 -18.09 -16.38
CA ASN A 382 -5.83 -19.26 -17.07
C ASN A 382 -5.15 -20.26 -16.12
N ALA A 383 -5.82 -20.54 -14.99
CA ALA A 383 -5.45 -21.55 -14.01
C ALA A 383 -6.71 -22.30 -13.49
N THR A 384 -6.49 -23.44 -12.85
CA THR A 384 -7.57 -24.31 -12.38
C THR A 384 -8.29 -23.69 -11.18
N VAL A 385 -9.61 -23.67 -11.21
CA VAL A 385 -10.49 -23.37 -10.06
C VAL A 385 -11.57 -24.48 -9.93
N PHE A 386 -12.37 -24.44 -8.87
CA PHE A 386 -13.42 -25.43 -8.64
C PHE A 386 -14.38 -25.55 -9.83
N GLU A 387 -14.48 -26.75 -10.41
CA GLU A 387 -15.35 -27.10 -11.55
C GLU A 387 -15.12 -26.27 -12.84
N TYR A 388 -13.88 -25.80 -13.03
CA TYR A 388 -13.44 -25.02 -14.19
C TYR A 388 -13.32 -25.83 -15.49
N GLU A 389 -13.77 -25.25 -16.61
CA GLU A 389 -13.64 -25.81 -17.96
C GLU A 389 -12.88 -24.88 -18.93
N ARG A 390 -11.81 -24.22 -18.47
CA ARG A 390 -11.09 -23.21 -19.27
C ARG A 390 -11.89 -21.96 -19.55
N ASP A 391 -12.73 -21.58 -18.60
CA ASP A 391 -13.73 -20.51 -18.73
C ASP A 391 -13.83 -19.57 -17.50
N ALA A 392 -12.84 -19.60 -16.60
CA ALA A 392 -12.78 -18.68 -15.47
C ALA A 392 -12.30 -17.28 -15.88
N VAL A 393 -12.96 -16.27 -15.35
CA VAL A 393 -12.51 -14.86 -15.38
C VAL A 393 -12.54 -14.26 -13.99
N LYS A 394 -11.68 -13.27 -13.77
CA LYS A 394 -11.70 -12.42 -12.56
C LYS A 394 -11.10 -11.05 -12.84
N ASN A 395 -11.44 -10.10 -11.99
CA ASN A 395 -10.73 -8.82 -11.87
C ASN A 395 -9.83 -8.84 -10.64
N SER A 396 -8.86 -7.94 -10.62
CA SER A 396 -7.99 -7.69 -9.48
C SER A 396 -7.86 -6.19 -9.25
N ASP A 397 -7.96 -5.80 -7.98
CA ASP A 397 -7.75 -4.44 -7.49
C ASP A 397 -8.63 -3.36 -8.16
N TYR A 398 -9.87 -3.29 -7.69
CA TYR A 398 -10.83 -2.28 -8.14
C TYR A 398 -10.40 -0.86 -7.77
N GLY A 399 -9.67 -0.68 -6.66
CA GLY A 399 -9.09 0.62 -6.32
C GLY A 399 -8.10 1.09 -7.39
N ALA A 400 -7.19 0.21 -7.82
CA ALA A 400 -6.21 0.52 -8.87
C ALA A 400 -6.86 0.78 -10.24
N MET A 401 -7.95 0.06 -10.58
CA MET A 401 -8.68 0.29 -11.82
C MET A 401 -9.24 1.73 -11.92
N TRP A 402 -9.94 2.19 -10.89
CA TRP A 402 -10.50 3.54 -10.86
C TRP A 402 -9.42 4.61 -10.69
N MET A 403 -8.44 4.37 -9.82
CA MET A 403 -7.28 5.25 -9.63
C MET A 403 -6.54 5.49 -10.94
N LEU A 404 -6.14 4.42 -11.65
CA LEU A 404 -5.38 4.54 -12.89
C LEU A 404 -6.16 5.32 -13.94
N ALA A 405 -7.43 4.98 -14.14
CA ALA A 405 -8.31 5.65 -15.09
C ALA A 405 -8.53 7.13 -14.75
N ARG A 406 -8.59 7.49 -13.46
CA ARG A 406 -8.73 8.87 -13.01
C ARG A 406 -7.44 9.66 -13.24
N ILE A 407 -6.31 9.21 -12.68
CA ILE A 407 -5.05 9.97 -12.69
C ILE A 407 -4.46 10.11 -14.10
N THR A 408 -4.62 9.11 -14.97
CA THR A 408 -4.09 9.17 -16.35
C THR A 408 -5.03 9.85 -17.35
N GLY A 409 -6.28 10.16 -16.96
CA GLY A 409 -7.27 10.69 -17.90
C GLY A 409 -7.72 9.68 -18.98
N ASN A 410 -7.60 8.38 -18.71
CA ASN A 410 -7.77 7.33 -19.72
C ASN A 410 -9.24 7.00 -20.04
N ASP A 411 -9.73 7.55 -21.15
CA ASP A 411 -11.11 7.36 -21.61
C ASP A 411 -11.41 5.91 -22.01
N THR A 412 -10.44 5.16 -22.52
CA THR A 412 -10.62 3.75 -22.89
C THR A 412 -10.99 2.94 -21.66
N LEU A 413 -10.21 3.03 -20.58
CA LEU A 413 -10.50 2.32 -19.33
C LEU A 413 -11.86 2.74 -18.76
N ARG A 414 -12.16 4.05 -18.74
CA ARG A 414 -13.42 4.61 -18.22
C ARG A 414 -14.64 4.10 -18.96
N ARG A 415 -14.58 3.98 -20.29
CA ARG A 415 -15.73 3.59 -21.12
C ARG A 415 -15.84 2.09 -21.32
N THR A 416 -14.71 1.37 -21.36
CA THR A 416 -14.69 -0.04 -21.80
C THR A 416 -14.33 -1.05 -20.71
N ARG A 417 -13.92 -0.60 -19.51
CA ARG A 417 -13.58 -1.47 -18.38
C ARG A 417 -14.44 -1.20 -17.16
N LEU A 418 -14.43 0.03 -16.64
CA LEU A 418 -15.03 0.36 -15.34
C LEU A 418 -16.53 0.03 -15.24
N PRO A 419 -17.39 0.33 -16.24
CA PRO A 419 -18.82 0.03 -16.15
C PRO A 419 -19.08 -1.48 -16.05
N TYR A 420 -18.36 -2.27 -16.84
CA TYR A 420 -18.53 -3.73 -16.85
C TYR A 420 -17.87 -4.40 -15.63
N ALA A 421 -16.78 -3.84 -15.11
CA ALA A 421 -16.16 -4.26 -13.86
C ALA A 421 -17.10 -3.98 -12.68
N ARG A 422 -17.76 -2.81 -12.66
CA ARG A 422 -18.79 -2.45 -11.69
C ARG A 422 -19.92 -3.47 -11.70
N ASN A 423 -20.49 -3.74 -12.87
CA ASN A 423 -21.56 -4.73 -13.00
C ASN A 423 -21.12 -6.12 -12.55
N PHE A 424 -19.88 -6.52 -12.83
CA PHE A 424 -19.31 -7.78 -12.33
C PHE A 424 -19.39 -7.86 -10.80
N LYS A 425 -19.19 -6.76 -10.08
CA LYS A 425 -19.24 -6.73 -8.61
C LYS A 425 -20.65 -6.82 -8.04
N ILE A 426 -21.59 -6.11 -8.64
CA ILE A 426 -23.01 -6.18 -8.26
C ILE A 426 -23.49 -7.64 -8.34
N HIS A 427 -23.13 -8.34 -9.41
CA HIS A 427 -23.52 -9.73 -9.61
C HIS A 427 -22.71 -10.75 -8.81
N GLN A 428 -21.59 -10.34 -8.18
CA GLN A 428 -20.75 -11.22 -7.37
C GLN A 428 -21.27 -11.44 -5.94
N GLN A 429 -22.29 -10.70 -5.51
CA GLN A 429 -22.91 -10.88 -4.20
C GLN A 429 -24.08 -11.87 -4.27
N VAL A 430 -24.19 -12.78 -3.29
CA VAL A 430 -25.33 -13.68 -3.18
C VAL A 430 -26.59 -12.89 -2.88
N SER A 431 -27.62 -13.04 -3.72
CA SER A 431 -28.96 -12.50 -3.51
C SER A 431 -29.92 -13.56 -2.97
N GLY A 432 -30.38 -13.37 -1.72
CA GLY A 432 -31.37 -14.27 -1.08
C GLY A 432 -30.76 -15.51 -0.42
N GLY A 433 -31.60 -16.24 0.34
CA GLY A 433 -31.20 -17.45 1.06
C GLY A 433 -30.32 -17.21 2.30
N PRO A 434 -29.79 -18.30 2.91
CA PRO A 434 -29.07 -18.22 4.18
C PRO A 434 -27.73 -17.48 4.10
N LEU A 435 -27.17 -17.29 2.90
CA LEU A 435 -25.90 -16.59 2.65
C LEU A 435 -26.08 -15.21 1.97
N SER A 436 -27.31 -14.68 1.89
CA SER A 436 -27.57 -13.37 1.27
C SER A 436 -26.63 -12.29 1.82
N GLY A 437 -25.97 -11.54 0.94
CA GLY A 437 -24.96 -10.52 1.30
C GLY A 437 -23.51 -11.00 1.27
N ALA A 438 -23.27 -12.32 1.27
CA ALA A 438 -21.93 -12.89 1.17
C ALA A 438 -21.38 -12.85 -0.27
N ALA A 439 -20.07 -13.02 -0.43
CA ALA A 439 -19.47 -13.28 -1.73
C ALA A 439 -19.98 -14.62 -2.31
N ALA A 440 -20.42 -14.61 -3.57
CA ALA A 440 -20.85 -15.82 -4.28
C ALA A 440 -19.66 -16.68 -4.74
N GLY A 441 -18.50 -16.07 -4.89
CA GLY A 441 -17.26 -16.70 -5.32
C GLY A 441 -16.28 -15.66 -5.85
N GLN A 442 -14.99 -15.98 -5.86
CA GLN A 442 -13.91 -15.15 -6.42
C GLN A 442 -13.93 -15.04 -7.95
N TYR A 443 -14.37 -16.11 -8.61
CA TYR A 443 -14.25 -16.29 -10.06
C TYR A 443 -15.64 -16.41 -10.68
N TYR A 444 -15.78 -15.97 -11.94
CA TYR A 444 -16.96 -16.22 -12.75
C TYR A 444 -16.64 -17.24 -13.85
N LEU A 445 -17.47 -18.27 -13.99
CA LEU A 445 -17.38 -19.29 -15.01
C LEU A 445 -18.39 -18.99 -16.12
N TRP A 446 -17.92 -18.47 -17.27
CA TRP A 446 -18.84 -17.96 -18.29
C TRP A 446 -19.59 -19.03 -19.08
N LYS A 447 -19.14 -20.30 -19.09
CA LYS A 447 -19.92 -21.38 -19.73
C LYS A 447 -21.10 -21.82 -18.88
N SER A 448 -20.94 -21.83 -17.56
CA SER A 448 -21.97 -22.27 -16.61
C SER A 448 -22.78 -21.12 -16.01
N GLY A 449 -22.36 -19.86 -16.24
CA GLY A 449 -23.10 -18.67 -15.79
C GLY A 449 -23.16 -18.53 -14.27
N ARG A 450 -22.08 -18.89 -13.55
CA ARG A 450 -22.06 -18.86 -12.08
C ARG A 450 -20.74 -18.39 -11.51
N TYR A 451 -20.81 -17.91 -10.28
CA TYR A 451 -19.62 -17.60 -9.47
C TYR A 451 -19.15 -18.83 -8.70
N THR A 452 -17.84 -18.94 -8.50
CA THR A 452 -17.21 -20.06 -7.80
C THR A 452 -16.02 -19.58 -6.98
N GLU A 453 -15.71 -20.32 -5.91
CA GLU A 453 -14.48 -20.12 -5.15
C GLU A 453 -13.29 -20.83 -5.81
N GLU A 454 -12.08 -20.54 -5.34
CA GLU A 454 -10.89 -21.21 -5.86
C GLU A 454 -10.97 -22.73 -5.63
N TRP A 455 -11.43 -23.15 -4.45
CA TRP A 455 -11.62 -24.55 -4.06
C TRP A 455 -12.84 -24.71 -3.14
N GLY A 456 -13.62 -25.77 -3.36
CA GLY A 456 -14.80 -26.09 -2.55
C GLY A 456 -16.01 -25.18 -2.79
N ASP A 457 -17.16 -25.55 -2.22
CA ASP A 457 -18.40 -24.79 -2.34
C ASP A 457 -18.84 -24.20 -1.00
N TYR A 458 -18.07 -23.21 -0.54
CA TYR A 458 -18.30 -22.50 0.73
C TYR A 458 -18.20 -20.97 0.52
N ALA A 459 -18.71 -20.21 1.48
CA ALA A 459 -18.57 -18.75 1.54
C ALA A 459 -17.76 -18.36 2.79
N GLU A 460 -16.80 -17.47 2.61
CA GLU A 460 -15.91 -17.01 3.68
C GLU A 460 -16.31 -15.61 4.15
N PRO A 461 -16.34 -15.33 5.47
CA PRO A 461 -16.44 -13.96 5.99
C PRO A 461 -15.34 -13.05 5.42
N ILE A 462 -14.07 -13.48 5.46
CA ILE A 462 -12.96 -12.71 4.86
C ILE A 462 -13.10 -12.56 3.33
N GLY A 463 -13.65 -13.55 2.65
CA GLY A 463 -13.95 -13.47 1.21
C GLY A 463 -15.01 -12.41 0.92
N THR A 464 -16.02 -12.28 1.78
CA THR A 464 -17.03 -11.20 1.70
C THR A 464 -16.38 -9.83 1.97
N VAL A 465 -15.50 -9.72 2.95
CA VAL A 465 -14.72 -8.49 3.19
C VAL A 465 -13.93 -8.12 1.93
N TYR A 466 -13.18 -9.05 1.36
CA TYR A 466 -12.25 -8.76 0.27
C TYR A 466 -12.96 -8.51 -1.07
N TYR A 467 -13.78 -9.44 -1.53
CA TYR A 467 -14.31 -9.39 -2.90
C TYR A 467 -15.59 -8.58 -3.04
N ILE A 468 -16.24 -8.23 -1.93
CA ILE A 468 -17.42 -7.38 -1.91
C ILE A 468 -17.08 -6.06 -1.23
N MET A 469 -16.79 -6.06 0.07
CA MET A 469 -16.78 -4.82 0.84
C MET A 469 -15.60 -3.89 0.51
N LEU A 470 -14.38 -4.40 0.34
CA LEU A 470 -13.21 -3.60 0.00
C LEU A 470 -13.23 -3.13 -1.46
N ASP A 471 -13.57 -4.02 -2.39
CA ASP A 471 -13.69 -3.65 -3.80
C ASP A 471 -14.79 -2.59 -3.99
N ILE A 472 -15.99 -2.80 -3.43
CA ILE A 472 -17.09 -1.83 -3.48
C ILE A 472 -16.71 -0.55 -2.73
N GLY A 473 -16.09 -0.66 -1.56
CA GLY A 473 -15.67 0.49 -0.77
C GLY A 473 -14.71 1.39 -1.55
N ASN A 474 -13.71 0.81 -2.19
CA ASN A 474 -12.79 1.55 -3.05
C ASN A 474 -13.48 2.14 -4.28
N MET A 475 -14.46 1.46 -4.91
CA MET A 475 -15.24 2.04 -5.99
C MET A 475 -16.08 3.25 -5.53
N LEU A 476 -16.68 3.17 -4.34
CA LEU A 476 -17.49 4.23 -3.76
C LEU A 476 -16.68 5.47 -3.39
N LEU A 477 -15.37 5.35 -3.15
CA LEU A 477 -14.51 6.53 -3.00
C LEU A 477 -14.48 7.39 -4.27
N PHE A 478 -14.45 6.75 -5.45
CA PHE A 478 -14.47 7.46 -6.74
C PHE A 478 -15.88 7.74 -7.26
N ASN A 479 -16.89 6.98 -6.82
CA ASN A 479 -18.28 7.13 -7.22
C ASN A 479 -19.23 7.08 -6.01
N PRO A 480 -19.22 8.10 -5.13
CA PRO A 480 -19.99 8.06 -3.88
C PRO A 480 -21.51 8.09 -4.07
N GLY A 481 -21.98 8.52 -5.25
CA GLY A 481 -23.41 8.59 -5.61
C GLY A 481 -24.03 7.27 -6.07
N ASP A 482 -23.26 6.18 -6.09
CA ASP A 482 -23.72 4.88 -6.57
C ASP A 482 -24.63 4.16 -5.55
N ALA A 483 -25.94 4.36 -5.69
CA ALA A 483 -26.92 3.85 -4.72
C ALA A 483 -26.93 2.31 -4.61
N GLU A 484 -26.70 1.61 -5.73
CA GLU A 484 -26.71 0.15 -5.79
C GLU A 484 -25.49 -0.43 -5.07
N LEU A 485 -24.30 0.09 -5.35
CA LEU A 485 -23.08 -0.31 -4.63
C LEU A 485 -23.17 0.00 -3.12
N ARG A 486 -23.77 1.13 -2.75
CA ARG A 486 -24.01 1.46 -1.33
C ARG A 486 -24.94 0.44 -0.64
N GLU A 487 -25.97 -0.03 -1.35
CA GLU A 487 -26.85 -1.09 -0.85
C GLU A 487 -26.14 -2.43 -0.75
N ASP A 488 -25.34 -2.81 -1.74
CA ASP A 488 -24.56 -4.05 -1.71
C ASP A 488 -23.54 -4.05 -0.56
N LEU A 489 -22.86 -2.92 -0.31
CA LEU A 489 -21.99 -2.74 0.84
C LEU A 489 -22.75 -2.93 2.16
N ARG A 490 -23.95 -2.34 2.28
CA ARG A 490 -24.82 -2.51 3.45
C ARG A 490 -25.19 -3.97 3.66
N ARG A 491 -25.62 -4.69 2.62
CA ARG A 491 -25.95 -6.12 2.72
C ARG A 491 -24.76 -6.98 3.14
N GLY A 492 -23.56 -6.66 2.65
CA GLY A 492 -22.32 -7.32 3.09
C GLY A 492 -22.02 -7.06 4.57
N ALA A 493 -22.19 -5.83 5.03
CA ALA A 493 -21.99 -5.44 6.43
C ALA A 493 -23.00 -6.13 7.36
N GLU A 494 -24.28 -6.12 7.01
CA GLU A 494 -25.34 -6.80 7.78
C GLU A 494 -25.11 -8.32 7.84
N ARG A 495 -24.58 -8.92 6.76
CA ARG A 495 -24.16 -10.33 6.77
C ARG A 495 -23.01 -10.59 7.74
N LEU A 496 -21.97 -9.76 7.72
CA LEU A 496 -20.85 -9.90 8.67
C LEU A 496 -21.29 -9.71 10.12
N LEU A 497 -22.18 -8.76 10.40
CA LEU A 497 -22.79 -8.59 11.72
C LEU A 497 -23.55 -9.85 12.15
N ALA A 498 -24.36 -10.42 11.26
CA ALA A 498 -25.13 -11.63 11.55
C ALA A 498 -24.25 -12.87 11.83
N TRP A 499 -23.04 -12.91 11.26
CA TRP A 499 -22.07 -13.97 11.52
C TRP A 499 -21.12 -13.71 12.69
N GLN A 500 -21.09 -12.49 13.22
CA GLN A 500 -20.20 -12.14 14.32
C GLN A 500 -20.76 -12.72 15.62
N TYR A 501 -19.94 -13.48 16.34
CA TYR A 501 -20.28 -13.94 17.68
C TYR A 501 -20.17 -12.80 18.71
N PRO A 502 -20.81 -12.91 19.89
CA PRO A 502 -20.81 -11.84 20.89
C PRO A 502 -19.43 -11.39 21.38
N ASP A 503 -18.44 -12.28 21.38
CA ASP A 503 -17.04 -12.00 21.74
C ASP A 503 -16.22 -11.42 20.58
N GLY A 504 -16.81 -11.25 19.40
CA GLY A 504 -16.22 -10.57 18.25
C GLY A 504 -15.72 -11.48 17.13
N HIS A 505 -15.68 -12.81 17.30
CA HIS A 505 -15.10 -13.72 16.31
C HIS A 505 -16.05 -14.11 15.18
N TRP A 506 -15.48 -14.74 14.14
CA TRP A 506 -16.19 -15.38 13.04
C TRP A 506 -15.69 -16.81 12.81
N GLU A 507 -16.51 -17.63 12.14
CA GLU A 507 -16.08 -18.91 11.58
C GLU A 507 -15.22 -18.69 10.32
N VAL A 508 -14.37 -19.67 9.99
CA VAL A 508 -13.51 -19.57 8.79
C VAL A 508 -14.32 -19.54 7.50
N ALA A 509 -15.33 -20.41 7.38
CA ALA A 509 -16.23 -20.46 6.23
C ALA A 509 -17.55 -21.19 6.55
N TYR A 510 -18.54 -21.00 5.69
CA TYR A 510 -19.86 -21.63 5.75
C TYR A 510 -20.14 -22.38 4.44
N ASP A 511 -20.60 -23.63 4.54
CA ASP A 511 -21.01 -24.43 3.38
C ASP A 511 -22.19 -23.77 2.64
N LYS A 512 -22.13 -23.66 1.30
CA LYS A 512 -23.16 -22.90 0.55
C LYS A 512 -24.53 -23.57 0.54
N ALA A 513 -24.58 -24.89 0.55
CA ALA A 513 -25.83 -25.64 0.51
C ALA A 513 -26.56 -25.62 1.86
N THR A 514 -25.82 -25.74 2.96
CA THR A 514 -26.38 -25.93 4.31
C THR A 514 -26.32 -24.70 5.20
N GLY A 515 -25.47 -23.71 4.86
CA GLY A 515 -25.19 -22.54 5.69
C GLY A 515 -24.48 -22.86 7.02
N LYS A 516 -23.93 -24.07 7.18
CA LYS A 516 -23.28 -24.51 8.41
C LYS A 516 -21.77 -24.21 8.39
N PRO A 517 -21.16 -23.92 9.55
CA PRO A 517 -19.71 -23.73 9.63
C PRO A 517 -18.92 -24.97 9.21
N VAL A 518 -17.91 -24.75 8.35
CA VAL A 518 -16.90 -25.74 7.91
C VAL A 518 -15.49 -25.29 8.36
N PHE A 519 -14.48 -26.15 8.21
CA PHE A 519 -13.11 -25.92 8.74
C PHE A 519 -13.05 -25.69 10.25
N ARG A 520 -13.89 -26.40 11.03
CA ARG A 520 -13.98 -26.26 12.49
C ARG A 520 -12.69 -26.65 13.25
N ASP A 521 -11.70 -27.20 12.55
CA ASP A 521 -10.36 -27.42 13.07
C ASP A 521 -9.48 -26.16 13.10
N LEU A 522 -9.97 -25.04 12.55
CA LEU A 522 -9.28 -23.76 12.45
C LEU A 522 -10.10 -22.64 13.11
N ARG A 523 -9.39 -21.58 13.52
CA ARG A 523 -10.00 -20.32 13.97
C ARG A 523 -9.77 -19.24 12.91
N ASP A 524 -10.70 -18.30 12.80
CA ASP A 524 -10.58 -17.18 11.86
C ASP A 524 -9.57 -16.12 12.35
N LEU A 525 -8.27 -16.42 12.24
CA LEU A 525 -7.17 -15.52 12.62
C LEU A 525 -6.82 -14.57 11.46
N ARG A 526 -7.84 -13.95 10.86
CA ARG A 526 -7.77 -13.03 9.71
C ARG A 526 -8.42 -11.69 10.08
N PRO A 527 -8.10 -10.58 9.39
CA PRO A 527 -8.62 -9.25 9.72
C PRO A 527 -10.06 -9.04 9.22
N THR A 528 -10.97 -9.98 9.51
CA THR A 528 -12.37 -9.99 9.05
C THR A 528 -13.15 -8.76 9.53
N PHE A 529 -12.77 -8.17 10.67
CA PHE A 529 -13.36 -6.94 11.20
C PHE A 529 -13.25 -5.74 10.24
N TYR A 530 -12.28 -5.73 9.32
CA TYR A 530 -11.98 -4.58 8.48
C TYR A 530 -13.12 -4.21 7.53
N GLY A 531 -13.93 -5.18 7.08
CA GLY A 531 -15.11 -4.89 6.26
C GLY A 531 -16.12 -3.99 6.97
N LEU A 532 -16.30 -4.19 8.28
CA LEU A 532 -17.20 -3.37 9.09
C LEU A 532 -16.67 -1.94 9.26
N LEU A 533 -15.35 -1.76 9.34
CA LEU A 533 -14.75 -0.43 9.36
C LEU A 533 -15.00 0.32 8.03
N VAL A 534 -14.90 -0.37 6.90
CA VAL A 534 -15.20 0.20 5.58
C VAL A 534 -16.67 0.61 5.48
N ALA A 535 -17.58 -0.26 5.95
CA ALA A 535 -19.00 0.03 6.01
C ALA A 535 -19.30 1.25 6.90
N TYR A 536 -18.65 1.37 8.06
CA TYR A 536 -18.76 2.55 8.92
C TYR A 536 -18.36 3.83 8.20
N ARG A 537 -17.14 3.88 7.63
CA ARG A 537 -16.59 5.07 6.98
C ARG A 537 -17.44 5.56 5.79
N LEU A 538 -18.18 4.67 5.12
CA LEU A 538 -18.98 5.01 3.92
C LEU A 538 -20.49 5.13 4.17
N LEU A 539 -21.03 4.42 5.16
CA LEU A 539 -22.46 4.37 5.47
C LEU A 539 -22.84 5.17 6.73
N GLY A 540 -21.90 5.43 7.63
CA GLY A 540 -22.08 6.26 8.83
C GLY A 540 -22.86 5.61 9.97
N ASP A 541 -23.10 4.29 9.94
CA ASP A 541 -23.79 3.57 11.02
C ASP A 541 -22.79 3.07 12.08
N GLU A 542 -22.88 3.64 13.28
CA GLU A 542 -22.02 3.35 14.43
C GLU A 542 -22.02 1.87 14.85
N ARG A 543 -23.09 1.10 14.57
CA ARG A 543 -23.14 -0.34 14.87
C ARG A 543 -21.99 -1.10 14.20
N TYR A 544 -21.58 -0.64 13.01
CA TYR A 544 -20.46 -1.25 12.29
C TYR A 544 -19.12 -0.93 12.95
N LEU A 545 -18.91 0.29 13.47
CA LEU A 545 -17.67 0.63 14.16
C LEU A 545 -17.53 -0.15 15.48
N ASP A 546 -18.61 -0.27 16.25
CA ASP A 546 -18.64 -1.06 17.48
C ASP A 546 -18.29 -2.53 17.20
N ALA A 547 -18.87 -3.09 16.15
CA ALA A 547 -18.60 -4.47 15.73
C ALA A 547 -17.18 -4.66 15.19
N ALA A 548 -16.67 -3.69 14.43
CA ALA A 548 -15.28 -3.68 13.97
C ALA A 548 -14.32 -3.67 15.16
N CYS A 549 -14.57 -2.84 16.19
CA CYS A 549 -13.77 -2.81 17.42
C CYS A 549 -13.81 -4.15 18.16
N ARG A 550 -14.99 -4.73 18.39
CA ARG A 550 -15.08 -6.06 19.04
C ARG A 550 -14.31 -7.13 18.28
N GLY A 551 -14.43 -7.15 16.96
CA GLY A 551 -13.70 -8.10 16.11
C GLY A 551 -12.20 -7.86 16.13
N ALA A 552 -11.76 -6.61 16.14
CA ALA A 552 -10.35 -6.24 16.27
C ALA A 552 -9.79 -6.62 17.64
N ASP A 553 -10.50 -6.38 18.74
CA ASP A 553 -10.08 -6.76 20.09
C ASP A 553 -9.90 -8.27 20.20
N TRP A 554 -10.85 -9.06 19.67
CA TRP A 554 -10.73 -10.51 19.59
C TRP A 554 -9.53 -10.94 18.75
N PHE A 555 -9.34 -10.33 17.57
CA PHE A 555 -8.24 -10.62 16.67
C PHE A 555 -6.88 -10.28 17.32
N VAL A 556 -6.76 -9.15 18.02
CA VAL A 556 -5.53 -8.78 18.73
C VAL A 556 -5.21 -9.82 19.80
N ALA A 557 -6.17 -10.20 20.62
CA ALA A 557 -5.96 -11.16 21.71
C ALA A 557 -5.64 -12.58 21.24
N ASN A 558 -6.22 -13.02 20.11
CA ASN A 558 -6.13 -14.42 19.65
C ASN A 558 -5.15 -14.64 18.49
N ALA A 559 -4.85 -13.61 17.71
CA ALA A 559 -3.93 -13.67 16.58
C ALA A 559 -2.63 -12.89 16.87
N VAL A 560 -2.72 -11.58 17.09
CA VAL A 560 -1.54 -10.71 17.23
C VAL A 560 -0.72 -11.05 18.47
N ASP A 561 -1.35 -11.14 19.64
CA ASP A 561 -0.64 -11.39 20.90
C ASP A 561 -0.10 -12.83 21.01
N GLU A 562 -0.66 -13.77 20.24
CA GLU A 562 -0.17 -15.14 20.10
C GLU A 562 0.86 -15.30 18.97
N GLY A 563 1.01 -14.29 18.10
CA GLY A 563 1.82 -14.40 16.88
C GLY A 563 1.28 -15.42 15.88
N SER A 564 -0.01 -15.72 15.92
CA SER A 564 -0.65 -16.80 15.14
C SER A 564 -1.61 -16.22 14.11
N PHE A 565 -1.45 -16.60 12.84
CA PHE A 565 -2.25 -16.07 11.73
C PHE A 565 -2.77 -17.20 10.85
N LEU A 566 -3.87 -16.95 10.13
CA LEU A 566 -4.43 -17.87 9.14
C LEU A 566 -4.42 -17.20 7.76
N GLY A 567 -3.97 -17.90 6.73
CA GLY A 567 -3.89 -17.34 5.39
C GLY A 567 -5.24 -17.06 4.73
N VAL A 568 -5.25 -16.23 3.71
CA VAL A 568 -6.44 -15.86 2.91
C VAL A 568 -6.54 -16.65 1.60
N CYS A 569 -5.50 -17.39 1.22
CA CYS A 569 -5.49 -18.24 0.04
C CYS A 569 -6.14 -19.62 0.30
N GLY A 570 -7.42 -19.75 -0.05
CA GLY A 570 -8.20 -20.98 0.13
C GLY A 570 -7.71 -22.18 -0.70
N ASP A 571 -7.00 -21.94 -1.80
CA ASP A 571 -6.42 -22.98 -2.66
C ASP A 571 -5.31 -23.79 -2.01
N PHE A 572 -4.66 -23.21 -1.01
CA PHE A 572 -3.73 -23.90 -0.15
C PHE A 572 -4.30 -24.10 1.25
N ARG A 573 -5.61 -24.34 1.41
CA ARG A 573 -6.25 -24.57 2.73
C ARG A 573 -5.80 -23.54 3.78
N PHE A 574 -5.68 -22.28 3.36
CA PHE A 574 -5.35 -21.14 4.23
C PHE A 574 -3.98 -21.24 4.91
N VAL A 575 -3.00 -21.89 4.29
CA VAL A 575 -1.61 -21.91 4.80
C VAL A 575 -1.08 -20.47 5.00
N PRO A 576 -0.10 -20.27 5.89
CA PRO A 576 0.43 -18.94 6.16
C PRO A 576 0.88 -18.20 4.89
N ASP A 577 0.37 -16.99 4.73
CA ASP A 577 0.63 -16.13 3.59
C ASP A 577 0.83 -14.67 4.03
N PHE A 578 0.67 -13.74 3.09
CA PHE A 578 0.86 -12.30 3.29
C PHE A 578 -0.23 -11.61 4.14
N VAL A 579 -1.21 -12.34 4.70
CA VAL A 579 -2.29 -11.81 5.56
C VAL A 579 -1.81 -10.90 6.70
N ILE A 580 -0.61 -11.17 7.22
CA ILE A 580 -0.03 -10.40 8.33
C ILE A 580 0.13 -8.93 7.93
N ALA A 581 0.54 -8.64 6.70
CA ALA A 581 0.68 -7.27 6.23
C ALA A 581 -0.69 -6.57 6.13
N GLN A 582 -1.71 -7.25 5.59
CA GLN A 582 -3.06 -6.71 5.51
C GLN A 582 -3.64 -6.43 6.90
N SER A 583 -3.35 -7.32 7.86
CA SER A 583 -3.77 -7.17 9.25
C SER A 583 -3.13 -5.95 9.92
N ALA A 584 -1.85 -5.69 9.66
CA ALA A 584 -1.17 -4.51 10.18
C ALA A 584 -1.83 -3.21 9.65
N GLN A 585 -2.08 -3.13 8.33
CA GLN A 585 -2.72 -1.95 7.77
C GLN A 585 -4.20 -1.79 8.20
N ALA A 586 -4.95 -2.87 8.33
CA ALA A 586 -6.33 -2.82 8.84
C ALA A 586 -6.40 -2.27 10.28
N LEU A 587 -5.43 -2.63 11.13
CA LEU A 587 -5.31 -2.09 12.48
C LEU A 587 -4.88 -0.61 12.48
N LEU A 588 -4.00 -0.19 11.57
CA LEU A 588 -3.65 1.23 11.38
C LEU A 588 -4.88 2.05 10.98
N ASP A 589 -5.67 1.58 10.03
CA ASP A 589 -6.88 2.29 9.59
C ASP A 589 -7.94 2.35 10.71
N LEU A 590 -8.02 1.32 11.55
CA LEU A 590 -8.87 1.35 12.74
C LEU A 590 -8.36 2.36 13.78
N TYR A 591 -7.04 2.45 13.98
CA TYR A 591 -6.43 3.48 14.80
C TYR A 591 -6.73 4.89 14.26
N GLU A 592 -6.55 5.14 12.97
CA GLU A 592 -6.87 6.42 12.31
C GLU A 592 -8.33 6.83 12.56
N THR A 593 -9.25 5.86 12.62
CA THR A 593 -10.69 6.11 12.82
C THR A 593 -11.05 6.33 14.29
N THR A 594 -10.41 5.60 15.20
CA THR A 594 -10.81 5.54 16.62
C THR A 594 -9.94 6.38 17.55
N GLY A 595 -8.72 6.73 17.13
CA GLY A 595 -7.70 7.35 17.97
C GLY A 595 -7.16 6.46 19.10
N LYS A 596 -7.47 5.15 19.12
CA LYS A 596 -7.09 4.24 20.20
C LYS A 596 -5.69 3.66 20.00
N ASP A 597 -4.75 4.08 20.83
CA ASP A 597 -3.34 3.64 20.81
C ASP A 597 -3.14 2.12 20.85
N CYS A 598 -4.06 1.36 21.45
CA CYS A 598 -3.97 -0.10 21.48
C CYS A 598 -3.96 -0.72 20.07
N TYR A 599 -4.68 -0.13 19.11
CA TYR A 599 -4.69 -0.59 17.71
C TYR A 599 -3.43 -0.16 16.96
N ARG A 600 -2.90 1.04 17.23
CA ARG A 600 -1.59 1.45 16.73
C ARG A 600 -0.52 0.46 17.18
N ASP A 601 -0.45 0.18 18.48
CA ASP A 601 0.57 -0.69 19.05
C ASP A 601 0.41 -2.14 18.54
N ALA A 602 -0.83 -2.61 18.37
CA ALA A 602 -1.10 -3.90 17.74
C ALA A 602 -0.62 -3.92 16.28
N ALA A 603 -0.91 -2.88 15.49
CA ALA A 603 -0.44 -2.77 14.12
C ALA A 603 1.09 -2.81 14.01
N LEU A 604 1.80 -2.11 14.91
CA LEU A 604 3.26 -2.12 14.98
C LEU A 604 3.80 -3.53 15.28
N ARG A 605 3.20 -4.24 16.26
CA ARG A 605 3.57 -5.64 16.55
C ARG A 605 3.31 -6.55 15.34
N THR A 606 2.17 -6.40 14.68
CA THR A 606 1.82 -7.17 13.47
C THR A 606 2.80 -6.90 12.33
N ALA A 607 3.19 -5.65 12.09
CA ALA A 607 4.16 -5.29 11.07
C ALA A 607 5.54 -5.90 11.34
N ARG A 608 5.98 -5.94 12.62
CA ARG A 608 7.20 -6.65 13.02
C ARG A 608 7.14 -8.14 12.67
N PHE A 609 6.01 -8.82 12.87
CA PHE A 609 5.88 -10.21 12.41
C PHE A 609 6.02 -10.33 10.89
N TYR A 610 5.54 -9.36 10.12
CA TYR A 610 5.67 -9.42 8.67
C TYR A 610 7.13 -9.30 8.19
N THR A 611 8.05 -8.73 8.97
CA THR A 611 9.49 -8.76 8.60
C THR A 611 10.04 -10.18 8.57
N ASN A 612 9.45 -11.12 9.33
CA ASN A 612 9.78 -12.54 9.23
C ASN A 612 9.34 -13.18 7.91
N ASN A 613 8.65 -12.45 7.02
CA ASN A 613 8.23 -12.97 5.72
C ASN A 613 9.05 -12.38 4.55
N ILE A 614 10.05 -11.54 4.83
CA ILE A 614 10.87 -10.85 3.83
C ILE A 614 12.29 -11.41 3.83
N PHE A 615 12.77 -11.91 2.69
CA PHE A 615 14.12 -12.44 2.59
C PHE A 615 15.17 -11.35 2.87
N THR A 616 16.16 -11.64 3.73
CA THR A 616 17.28 -10.75 4.06
C THR A 616 18.63 -11.34 3.65
N HIS A 617 18.65 -12.49 2.97
CA HIS A 617 19.85 -13.19 2.52
C HIS A 617 19.64 -13.78 1.12
N PRO A 618 20.70 -14.13 0.36
CA PRO A 618 22.14 -13.97 0.67
C PRO A 618 22.58 -12.50 0.65
N VAL A 619 23.85 -12.24 1.00
CA VAL A 619 24.49 -10.93 0.79
C VAL A 619 24.77 -10.78 -0.72
N PRO A 620 24.05 -9.92 -1.44
CA PRO A 620 24.15 -9.84 -2.88
C PRO A 620 25.42 -9.10 -3.34
N THR A 621 25.88 -9.40 -4.55
CA THR A 621 27.07 -8.78 -5.17
C THR A 621 26.82 -8.35 -6.62
N ARG A 622 27.84 -7.79 -7.28
CA ARG A 622 27.86 -7.54 -8.73
C ARG A 622 28.49 -8.68 -9.54
N GLN A 623 28.72 -9.84 -8.93
CA GLN A 623 29.26 -10.98 -9.65
C GLN A 623 28.31 -11.38 -10.79
N GLU A 624 28.82 -11.49 -12.01
CA GLU A 624 28.01 -11.96 -13.14
C GLU A 624 27.73 -13.48 -13.05
N LYS A 625 26.48 -13.84 -13.36
CA LYS A 625 25.94 -15.20 -13.42
C LYS A 625 25.07 -15.35 -14.67
N LEU A 626 24.86 -16.57 -15.13
CA LEU A 626 23.95 -16.86 -16.24
C LEU A 626 22.59 -17.31 -15.73
N VAL A 627 21.50 -16.78 -16.27
CA VAL A 627 20.16 -17.21 -15.89
C VAL A 627 19.43 -17.59 -17.16
N LYS A 628 19.33 -18.89 -17.41
CA LYS A 628 18.79 -19.45 -18.65
C LYS A 628 19.53 -18.88 -19.87
N GLY A 629 20.86 -18.83 -19.78
CA GLY A 629 21.74 -18.28 -20.82
C GLY A 629 21.81 -16.75 -20.90
N VAL A 630 21.14 -16.00 -20.01
CA VAL A 630 21.21 -14.52 -19.98
C VAL A 630 22.10 -14.04 -18.84
N SER A 631 23.10 -13.19 -19.13
CA SER A 631 23.96 -12.61 -18.11
C SER A 631 23.16 -11.69 -17.16
N ARG A 632 23.36 -11.86 -15.86
CA ARG A 632 22.77 -11.07 -14.79
C ARG A 632 23.79 -10.87 -13.68
N GLU A 633 23.76 -9.72 -13.03
CA GLU A 633 24.49 -9.54 -11.78
C GLU A 633 23.77 -10.31 -10.66
N ASP A 634 24.55 -10.83 -9.71
CA ASP A 634 24.07 -11.63 -8.58
C ASP A 634 22.93 -10.95 -7.79
N TRP A 635 23.01 -9.63 -7.58
CA TRP A 635 21.94 -8.85 -6.93
C TRP A 635 20.60 -8.90 -7.69
N GLN A 636 20.60 -9.02 -9.02
CA GLN A 636 19.38 -9.07 -9.85
C GLN A 636 18.62 -10.38 -9.68
N ILE A 637 19.28 -11.40 -9.14
CA ILE A 637 18.73 -12.72 -8.85
C ILE A 637 18.86 -13.09 -7.37
N ALA A 638 19.01 -12.09 -6.50
CA ALA A 638 18.83 -12.23 -5.07
C ALA A 638 17.34 -12.12 -4.71
N GLN A 639 16.92 -12.88 -3.69
CA GLN A 639 15.56 -12.78 -3.16
C GLN A 639 15.41 -11.66 -2.12
N ALA A 640 16.52 -11.05 -1.69
CA ALA A 640 16.58 -10.05 -0.64
C ALA A 640 15.57 -8.90 -0.90
N GLY A 641 14.79 -8.54 0.11
CA GLY A 641 13.78 -7.49 0.06
C GLY A 641 12.42 -7.92 -0.47
N LEU A 642 12.28 -9.15 -0.98
CA LEU A 642 11.01 -9.67 -1.48
C LEU A 642 10.35 -10.55 -0.43
N SER A 643 9.02 -10.46 -0.31
CA SER A 643 8.25 -11.36 0.56
C SER A 643 7.74 -12.56 -0.23
N PHE A 644 7.58 -13.72 0.39
CA PHE A 644 6.88 -14.83 -0.28
C PHE A 644 5.35 -14.64 -0.23
N GLU A 645 4.64 -15.26 -1.16
CA GLU A 645 3.18 -15.38 -1.08
C GLU A 645 2.79 -16.40 -0.01
N HIS A 646 3.32 -17.63 -0.10
CA HIS A 646 3.04 -18.73 0.82
C HIS A 646 4.31 -19.15 1.57
N GLY A 647 4.25 -19.18 2.89
CA GLY A 647 5.39 -19.43 3.78
C GLY A 647 5.35 -20.75 4.53
N GLY A 648 6.27 -20.89 5.48
CA GLY A 648 6.29 -22.02 6.41
C GLY A 648 6.75 -23.34 5.80
N THR A 649 6.31 -24.43 6.44
CA THR A 649 6.62 -25.79 6.01
C THR A 649 5.76 -26.23 4.82
N LEU A 650 4.60 -25.59 4.63
CA LEU A 650 3.63 -25.90 3.59
C LEU A 650 3.79 -25.03 2.32
N GLY A 651 4.32 -23.79 2.41
CA GLY A 651 4.64 -22.88 1.29
C GLY A 651 6.08 -23.05 0.73
N SER A 652 6.42 -22.81 -0.55
CA SER A 652 6.26 -21.58 -1.35
C SER A 652 6.28 -21.68 -2.90
N ASN A 653 6.42 -22.78 -3.64
CA ASN A 653 5.29 -23.52 -4.26
C ASN A 653 5.81 -24.73 -5.12
N ALA A 654 4.91 -25.52 -5.70
CA ALA A 654 5.07 -26.90 -6.18
C ALA A 654 6.13 -27.15 -7.28
N LYS A 655 6.98 -28.17 -7.09
CA LYS A 655 7.97 -28.70 -8.06
C LYS A 655 9.05 -27.71 -8.53
N SER A 656 10.17 -27.58 -7.81
CA SER A 656 11.40 -26.87 -8.27
C SER A 656 11.33 -25.37 -8.62
N ASN A 657 10.15 -24.75 -8.60
CA ASN A 657 9.91 -23.45 -9.24
C ASN A 657 10.28 -22.20 -8.40
N GLY A 658 10.69 -22.38 -7.14
CA GLY A 658 10.98 -21.28 -6.22
C GLY A 658 9.72 -20.60 -5.66
N PRO A 659 9.89 -19.53 -4.85
CA PRO A 659 8.78 -18.79 -4.26
C PRO A 659 8.04 -17.90 -5.25
N ILE A 660 6.76 -17.64 -4.96
CA ILE A 660 6.03 -16.49 -5.50
C ILE A 660 6.39 -15.29 -4.64
N LEU A 661 6.90 -14.21 -5.24
CA LEU A 661 7.52 -13.09 -4.54
C LEU A 661 6.73 -11.80 -4.70
N LEU A 662 6.41 -11.10 -3.62
CA LEU A 662 5.54 -9.93 -3.59
C LEU A 662 6.29 -8.67 -3.09
N CYS A 663 5.78 -7.49 -3.47
CA CYS A 663 6.31 -6.17 -3.10
C CYS A 663 5.24 -5.25 -2.46
N SER A 664 4.02 -5.75 -2.27
CA SER A 664 2.85 -4.94 -1.92
C SER A 664 2.90 -4.29 -0.53
N HIS A 665 3.86 -4.68 0.30
CA HIS A 665 4.08 -4.12 1.63
C HIS A 665 4.83 -2.77 1.63
N ALA A 666 5.43 -2.39 0.50
CA ALA A 666 6.40 -1.31 0.46
C ALA A 666 5.84 0.03 0.98
N GLY A 667 4.66 0.48 0.52
CA GLY A 667 4.07 1.74 1.00
C GLY A 667 3.71 1.70 2.49
N MET A 668 3.14 0.60 2.99
CA MET A 668 2.86 0.42 4.42
C MET A 668 4.12 0.55 5.28
N PHE A 669 5.23 -0.05 4.85
CA PHE A 669 6.49 0.02 5.58
C PHE A 669 7.12 1.41 5.57
N VAL A 670 6.96 2.18 4.49
CA VAL A 670 7.37 3.60 4.46
C VAL A 670 6.57 4.42 5.46
N ARG A 671 5.24 4.24 5.51
CA ARG A 671 4.37 4.93 6.50
C ARG A 671 4.74 4.55 7.94
N LEU A 672 4.98 3.26 8.19
CA LEU A 672 5.42 2.78 9.51
C LEU A 672 6.80 3.32 9.90
N TYR A 673 7.73 3.46 8.96
CA TYR A 673 9.01 4.13 9.22
C TYR A 673 8.79 5.60 9.62
N ALA A 674 7.96 6.34 8.90
CA ALA A 674 7.65 7.73 9.27
C ALA A 674 7.10 7.85 10.70
N MET A 675 6.36 6.85 11.18
CA MET A 675 5.83 6.80 12.54
C MET A 675 6.85 6.34 13.61
N THR A 676 7.83 5.51 13.25
CA THR A 676 8.66 4.78 14.24
C THR A 676 10.15 5.09 14.19
N GLY A 677 10.65 5.62 13.07
CA GLY A 677 12.08 5.72 12.77
C GLY A 677 12.78 4.37 12.55
N ASP A 678 12.05 3.25 12.44
CA ASP A 678 12.64 1.93 12.29
C ASP A 678 13.23 1.71 10.89
N ARG A 679 14.55 1.90 10.79
CA ARG A 679 15.27 1.87 9.53
C ARG A 679 15.13 0.54 8.77
N LEU A 680 14.93 -0.59 9.46
CA LEU A 680 14.78 -1.88 8.79
C LEU A 680 13.54 -1.90 7.89
N LEU A 681 12.43 -1.29 8.34
CA LEU A 681 11.20 -1.21 7.57
C LEU A 681 11.40 -0.42 6.28
N LEU A 682 12.06 0.74 6.37
CA LEU A 682 12.35 1.58 5.21
C LEU A 682 13.28 0.87 4.22
N ASP A 683 14.34 0.24 4.71
CA ASP A 683 15.27 -0.50 3.86
C ASP A 683 14.55 -1.67 3.18
N MET A 684 13.64 -2.38 3.88
CA MET A 684 12.84 -3.47 3.29
C MET A 684 11.87 -2.95 2.21
N ALA A 685 11.22 -1.80 2.44
CA ALA A 685 10.33 -1.18 1.45
C ALA A 685 11.07 -0.79 0.17
N ARG A 686 12.18 -0.04 0.31
CA ARG A 686 13.04 0.33 -0.81
C ARG A 686 13.69 -0.90 -1.45
N ALA A 687 13.97 -1.92 -0.64
CA ALA A 687 14.48 -3.17 -1.13
C ALA A 687 13.50 -3.82 -2.12
N ALA A 688 12.24 -3.94 -1.70
CA ALA A 688 11.15 -4.50 -2.49
C ALA A 688 10.83 -3.68 -3.75
N ALA A 689 10.77 -2.35 -3.63
CA ALA A 689 10.38 -1.48 -4.74
C ALA A 689 11.50 -1.37 -5.81
N TRP A 690 12.73 -1.04 -5.39
CA TRP A 690 13.82 -0.76 -6.33
C TRP A 690 14.43 -2.03 -6.94
N ALA A 691 14.42 -3.17 -6.22
CA ALA A 691 14.97 -4.41 -6.77
C ALA A 691 14.04 -5.09 -7.78
N ARG A 692 12.76 -4.70 -7.80
CA ARG A 692 11.75 -5.40 -8.59
C ARG A 692 11.99 -5.30 -10.10
N ASP A 693 12.70 -4.26 -10.53
CA ASP A 693 13.03 -4.00 -11.93
C ASP A 693 13.73 -5.18 -12.63
N ALA A 694 14.53 -5.96 -11.89
CA ALA A 694 15.22 -7.13 -12.44
C ALA A 694 14.28 -8.19 -13.06
N PHE A 695 13.00 -8.19 -12.66
CA PHE A 695 11.94 -9.11 -13.07
C PHE A 695 10.89 -8.48 -13.99
N VAL A 696 11.12 -7.24 -14.44
CA VAL A 696 10.20 -6.50 -15.31
C VAL A 696 10.38 -6.94 -16.76
N ASP A 697 9.27 -7.31 -17.39
CA ASP A 697 9.23 -7.64 -18.81
C ASP A 697 9.31 -6.36 -19.67
N PRO A 698 10.23 -6.27 -20.64
CA PRO A 698 10.44 -5.04 -21.39
C PRO A 698 9.27 -4.67 -22.33
N ALA A 699 8.43 -5.64 -22.71
CA ALA A 699 7.31 -5.42 -23.63
C ALA A 699 6.04 -4.95 -22.91
N THR A 700 5.80 -5.44 -21.69
CA THR A 700 4.58 -5.16 -20.91
C THR A 700 4.81 -4.27 -19.70
N SER A 701 6.06 -4.14 -19.24
CA SER A 701 6.46 -3.52 -17.96
C SER A 701 5.83 -4.15 -16.72
N VAL A 702 5.22 -5.34 -16.87
CA VAL A 702 4.64 -6.12 -15.77
C VAL A 702 5.70 -7.09 -15.25
N ALA A 703 5.99 -7.02 -13.95
CA ALA A 703 6.96 -7.92 -13.32
C ALA A 703 6.37 -9.32 -13.06
N SER A 704 7.17 -10.37 -13.24
CA SER A 704 6.71 -11.73 -12.91
C SER A 704 6.80 -12.02 -11.42
N TYR A 705 5.69 -12.38 -10.76
CA TYR A 705 5.71 -12.80 -9.35
C TYR A 705 6.38 -14.18 -9.15
N TYR A 706 6.59 -14.94 -10.22
CA TYR A 706 7.15 -16.28 -10.15
C TYR A 706 8.65 -16.25 -10.33
N TRP A 707 9.40 -16.65 -9.30
CA TRP A 707 10.87 -16.61 -9.31
C TRP A 707 11.51 -17.24 -10.56
N ASN A 708 11.08 -18.45 -10.91
CA ASN A 708 11.60 -19.17 -12.08
C ASN A 708 11.29 -18.51 -13.44
N ARG A 709 10.34 -17.57 -13.51
CA ARG A 709 9.95 -16.91 -14.77
C ARG A 709 10.90 -15.78 -15.12
N MET A 710 11.60 -15.18 -14.16
CA MET A 710 12.44 -14.01 -14.36
C MET A 710 11.63 -12.87 -15.01
N ASN A 711 12.15 -12.21 -16.05
CA ASN A 711 11.49 -11.11 -16.75
C ASN A 711 10.50 -11.53 -17.85
N ASN A 712 9.92 -12.74 -17.79
CA ASN A 712 8.98 -13.25 -18.82
C ASN A 712 7.50 -12.91 -18.52
N GLY A 713 7.25 -11.67 -18.10
CA GLY A 713 5.94 -11.05 -17.93
C GLY A 713 5.01 -11.70 -16.91
N PRO A 714 3.71 -11.35 -16.94
CA PRO A 714 2.70 -11.87 -16.02
C PRO A 714 2.32 -13.33 -16.29
N GLY A 715 2.76 -13.89 -17.43
CA GLY A 715 2.43 -15.26 -17.84
C GLY A 715 0.92 -15.41 -18.08
N ARG A 716 0.30 -16.36 -17.37
CA ARG A 716 -1.13 -16.69 -17.53
C ARG A 716 -2.06 -15.80 -16.69
N PHE A 717 -1.51 -14.79 -16.02
CA PHE A 717 -2.21 -14.00 -15.00
C PHE A 717 -2.15 -12.49 -15.33
N PRO A 718 -2.83 -12.03 -16.39
CA PRO A 718 -2.74 -10.65 -16.88
C PRO A 718 -3.19 -9.61 -15.83
N HIS A 719 -4.09 -10.02 -14.95
CA HIS A 719 -4.65 -9.23 -13.87
C HIS A 719 -3.61 -8.81 -12.80
N HIS A 720 -2.43 -9.45 -12.76
CA HIS A 720 -1.32 -9.02 -11.89
C HIS A 720 -0.85 -7.58 -12.15
N ALA A 721 -1.11 -7.03 -13.34
CA ALA A 721 -0.78 -5.64 -13.65
C ALA A 721 -1.52 -4.65 -12.72
N TRP A 722 -2.79 -4.88 -12.40
CA TRP A 722 -3.56 -4.01 -11.50
C TRP A 722 -2.98 -3.94 -10.09
N TRP A 723 -2.58 -5.09 -9.53
CA TRP A 723 -1.90 -5.14 -8.24
C TRP A 723 -0.59 -4.37 -8.26
N GLN A 724 0.14 -4.41 -9.38
CA GLN A 724 1.39 -3.69 -9.53
C GLN A 724 1.20 -2.18 -9.63
N VAL A 725 0.19 -1.73 -10.36
CA VAL A 725 -0.20 -0.32 -10.37
C VAL A 725 -0.55 0.15 -8.95
N GLY A 726 -1.36 -0.62 -8.22
CA GLY A 726 -1.76 -0.30 -6.85
C GLY A 726 -0.57 -0.09 -5.91
N TRP A 727 0.30 -1.10 -5.75
CA TRP A 727 1.40 -0.98 -4.78
C TRP A 727 2.47 0.02 -5.20
N ILE A 728 2.70 0.23 -6.50
CA ILE A 728 3.68 1.22 -6.96
C ILE A 728 3.20 2.63 -6.59
N VAL A 729 1.94 2.97 -6.89
CA VAL A 729 1.41 4.30 -6.56
C VAL A 729 1.38 4.50 -5.04
N ASP A 730 0.96 3.50 -4.27
CA ASP A 730 0.99 3.53 -2.80
C ASP A 730 2.41 3.78 -2.25
N TYR A 731 3.42 3.11 -2.81
CA TYR A 731 4.81 3.31 -2.44
C TYR A 731 5.31 4.72 -2.76
N LEU A 732 5.05 5.21 -3.99
CA LEU A 732 5.50 6.53 -4.42
C LEU A 732 4.88 7.65 -3.57
N ILE A 733 3.57 7.59 -3.29
CA ILE A 733 2.89 8.56 -2.43
C ILE A 733 3.42 8.48 -1.00
N SER A 734 3.64 7.27 -0.48
CA SER A 734 4.19 7.10 0.87
C SER A 734 5.61 7.68 0.99
N GLU A 735 6.47 7.51 -0.02
CA GLU A 735 7.79 8.14 -0.06
C GLU A 735 7.70 9.67 -0.18
N ILE A 736 6.78 10.21 -0.97
CA ILE A 736 6.54 11.66 -1.06
C ILE A 736 6.11 12.23 0.30
N MET A 737 5.14 11.61 0.94
CA MET A 737 4.64 12.02 2.25
C MET A 737 5.75 11.94 3.31
N MET A 738 6.52 10.86 3.34
CA MET A 738 7.60 10.66 4.30
C MET A 738 8.78 11.64 4.08
N ARG A 739 9.22 11.84 2.83
CA ARG A 739 10.35 12.73 2.52
C ARG A 739 10.00 14.21 2.70
N SER A 740 8.72 14.58 2.57
CA SER A 740 8.22 15.95 2.80
C SER A 740 7.77 16.22 4.23
N ASP A 741 7.91 15.25 5.15
CA ASP A 741 7.40 15.35 6.53
C ASP A 741 5.91 15.74 6.59
N GLY A 742 5.10 15.16 5.68
CA GLY A 742 3.67 15.44 5.56
C GLY A 742 3.32 16.79 4.92
N ALA A 743 4.29 17.57 4.43
CA ALA A 743 4.00 18.80 3.69
C ALA A 743 3.32 18.54 2.34
N VAL A 744 3.50 17.32 1.78
CA VAL A 744 2.73 16.81 0.66
C VAL A 744 1.98 15.55 1.11
N ASP A 745 0.66 15.55 0.98
CA ASP A 745 -0.19 14.44 1.42
C ASP A 745 -1.43 14.29 0.53
N PHE A 746 -1.83 13.05 0.29
CA PHE A 746 -3.01 12.71 -0.50
C PHE A 746 -3.85 11.67 0.23
N PRO A 747 -5.20 11.85 0.28
CA PRO A 747 -6.07 10.88 0.94
C PRO A 747 -5.91 9.47 0.38
N GLY A 748 -5.56 8.53 1.26
CA GLY A 748 -5.50 7.11 0.95
C GLY A 748 -6.83 6.41 1.16
N GLY A 749 -7.15 5.48 0.27
CA GLY A 749 -8.36 4.65 0.33
C GLY A 749 -8.20 3.44 1.25
N PHE A 750 -8.96 2.39 0.96
CA PHE A 750 -8.88 1.14 1.71
C PHE A 750 -7.81 0.22 1.13
N VAL A 751 -7.39 -0.76 1.93
CA VAL A 751 -6.47 -1.81 1.50
C VAL A 751 -7.00 -2.58 0.29
N THR A 752 -6.13 -2.88 -0.66
CA THR A 752 -6.48 -3.77 -1.78
C THR A 752 -6.72 -5.21 -1.30
N PRO A 753 -7.83 -5.84 -1.74
CA PRO A 753 -8.11 -7.22 -1.38
C PRO A 753 -7.11 -8.24 -1.97
N LYS A 754 -7.02 -9.37 -1.28
CA LYS A 754 -6.23 -10.57 -1.62
C LYS A 754 -4.70 -10.48 -1.61
N VAL A 755 -3.95 -9.46 -2.03
CA VAL A 755 -2.46 -9.62 -2.19
C VAL A 755 -1.57 -8.56 -1.55
N GLY A 756 -2.11 -7.67 -0.72
CA GLY A 756 -1.26 -6.78 0.05
C GLY A 756 -1.97 -5.65 0.79
N PRO A 757 -1.22 -4.88 1.60
CA PRO A 757 -1.72 -3.77 2.40
C PRO A 757 -1.77 -2.42 1.64
N HIS A 758 -1.50 -2.39 0.33
CA HIS A 758 -1.41 -1.13 -0.40
C HIS A 758 -2.77 -0.45 -0.53
N LYS A 759 -2.78 0.88 -0.52
CA LYS A 759 -3.98 1.73 -0.63
C LYS A 759 -4.14 2.28 -2.05
N CYS A 760 -5.37 2.66 -2.42
CA CYS A 760 -5.62 3.45 -3.64
C CYS A 760 -5.67 4.95 -3.33
N TYR A 761 -5.50 5.79 -4.36
CA TYR A 761 -5.39 7.25 -4.23
C TYR A 761 -6.05 7.96 -5.42
N GLY A 762 -6.20 9.29 -5.35
CA GLY A 762 -6.68 10.11 -6.48
C GLY A 762 -8.19 10.22 -6.61
N PHE A 763 -8.95 9.73 -5.63
CA PHE A 763 -10.40 9.93 -5.54
C PHE A 763 -10.79 11.30 -4.95
N ALA A 764 -9.88 11.94 -4.22
CA ALA A 764 -10.05 13.28 -3.64
C ALA A 764 -8.77 14.11 -3.84
N ALA A 765 -8.92 15.43 -3.79
CA ALA A 765 -7.77 16.33 -3.77
C ALA A 765 -6.97 16.15 -2.47
N GLY A 766 -5.66 16.27 -2.57
CA GLY A 766 -4.75 16.35 -1.45
C GLY A 766 -4.16 17.73 -1.31
N LYS A 767 -3.03 17.79 -0.61
CA LYS A 767 -2.32 19.02 -0.29
C LYS A 767 -0.88 18.93 -0.78
N ILE A 768 -0.41 19.99 -1.42
CA ILE A 768 1.00 20.23 -1.73
C ILE A 768 1.38 21.54 -1.06
N PHE A 769 2.21 21.48 -0.04
CA PHE A 769 2.64 22.61 0.79
C PHE A 769 1.49 23.35 1.46
N ASP A 770 0.97 24.44 0.88
CA ASP A 770 -0.19 25.19 1.36
C ASP A 770 -1.35 25.19 0.34
N LYS A 771 -1.21 24.44 -0.76
CA LYS A 771 -2.16 24.42 -1.89
C LYS A 771 -2.91 23.11 -1.99
N THR A 772 -4.16 23.18 -2.44
CA THR A 772 -5.00 22.02 -2.74
C THR A 772 -4.77 21.58 -4.19
N ALA A 773 -4.47 20.31 -4.41
CA ALA A 773 -4.21 19.77 -5.74
C ALA A 773 -4.72 18.33 -5.87
N SER A 774 -5.13 17.94 -7.08
CA SER A 774 -5.55 16.57 -7.40
C SER A 774 -4.44 15.81 -8.11
N LEU A 775 -4.23 14.55 -7.74
CA LEU A 775 -3.26 13.68 -8.42
C LEU A 775 -3.59 13.55 -9.91
N CYS A 776 -2.56 13.62 -10.73
CA CYS A 776 -2.63 13.31 -12.15
C CYS A 776 -1.31 12.68 -12.62
N LEU A 777 -1.39 11.94 -13.73
CA LEU A 777 -0.25 11.34 -14.39
C LEU A 777 -0.51 11.35 -15.90
N PRO A 778 -0.55 12.54 -16.53
CA PRO A 778 -0.85 12.67 -17.94
C PRO A 778 0.23 11.97 -18.79
N PRO A 779 -0.13 11.00 -19.65
CA PRO A 779 0.83 10.30 -20.50
C PRO A 779 1.61 11.26 -21.39
N GLU A 780 2.90 11.01 -21.57
CA GLU A 780 3.82 11.77 -22.43
C GLU A 780 4.02 13.26 -22.06
N ALA A 781 3.49 13.71 -20.92
CA ALA A 781 3.60 15.11 -20.50
C ALA A 781 4.97 15.48 -19.93
N ILE A 782 5.67 14.50 -19.36
CA ILE A 782 6.96 14.67 -18.69
C ILE A 782 7.90 13.61 -19.21
N ASP A 783 9.14 14.02 -19.48
CA ASP A 783 10.27 13.13 -19.74
C ASP A 783 11.36 13.41 -18.70
N VAL A 784 11.88 12.35 -18.08
CA VAL A 784 12.90 12.42 -17.02
C VAL A 784 14.08 11.56 -17.48
N SER A 785 15.28 12.15 -17.58
CA SER A 785 16.42 11.49 -18.24
C SER A 785 17.01 10.28 -17.48
N GLU A 786 16.64 10.08 -16.22
CA GLU A 786 17.27 9.11 -15.32
C GLU A 786 16.25 8.09 -14.77
N PRO A 787 16.39 6.78 -15.06
CA PRO A 787 15.46 5.74 -14.56
C PRO A 787 15.43 5.57 -13.04
N GLN A 788 16.41 6.14 -12.33
CA GLN A 788 16.48 6.14 -10.87
C GLN A 788 15.63 7.25 -10.24
N VAL A 789 15.03 8.12 -11.05
CA VAL A 789 14.22 9.23 -10.57
C VAL A 789 12.78 8.96 -10.95
N ASP A 790 11.98 8.65 -9.93
CA ASP A 790 10.55 8.48 -10.08
C ASP A 790 9.83 9.82 -9.93
N TYR A 791 8.60 9.90 -10.44
CA TYR A 791 7.77 11.08 -10.26
C TYR A 791 6.28 10.75 -10.11
N LEU A 792 5.57 11.61 -9.40
CA LEU A 792 4.12 11.74 -9.52
C LEU A 792 3.77 13.20 -9.78
N CYS A 793 2.57 13.44 -10.29
CA CYS A 793 2.12 14.79 -10.61
C CYS A 793 0.83 15.12 -9.89
N ALA A 794 0.58 16.42 -9.80
CA ALA A 794 -0.71 16.93 -9.36
C ALA A 794 -1.03 18.24 -10.08
N LEU A 795 -2.31 18.57 -10.12
CA LEU A 795 -2.83 19.77 -10.74
C LEU A 795 -3.74 20.49 -9.75
N GLU A 796 -3.55 21.80 -9.57
CA GLU A 796 -4.45 22.62 -8.78
C GLU A 796 -5.86 22.67 -9.41
N GLU A 797 -6.88 22.95 -8.61
CA GLU A 797 -8.28 22.97 -9.06
C GLU A 797 -8.58 24.03 -10.14
N ASN A 798 -7.72 25.05 -10.27
CA ASN A 798 -7.80 26.08 -11.31
C ASN A 798 -7.18 25.64 -12.66
N ASP A 799 -6.58 24.44 -12.75
CA ASP A 799 -5.81 23.95 -13.91
C ASP A 799 -4.59 24.84 -14.30
N LYS A 800 -4.20 25.85 -13.49
CA LYS A 800 -3.13 26.81 -13.81
C LYS A 800 -1.78 26.45 -13.20
N VAL A 801 -1.73 25.57 -12.20
CA VAL A 801 -0.47 25.16 -11.58
C VAL A 801 -0.36 23.64 -11.58
N PHE A 802 0.68 23.15 -12.23
CA PHE A 802 1.03 21.75 -12.32
C PHE A 802 2.30 21.46 -11.50
N TYR A 803 2.26 20.41 -10.69
CA TYR A 803 3.35 19.98 -9.84
C TYR A 803 3.94 18.68 -10.35
N VAL A 804 5.27 18.58 -10.36
CA VAL A 804 6.01 17.32 -10.59
C VAL A 804 6.86 17.04 -9.35
N MET A 805 6.51 15.97 -8.63
CA MET A 805 7.20 15.56 -7.40
C MET A 805 8.24 14.49 -7.76
N LEU A 806 9.51 14.89 -7.87
CA LEU A 806 10.61 14.01 -8.28
C LEU A 806 11.25 13.34 -7.06
N LEU A 807 11.46 12.03 -7.13
CA LEU A 807 12.03 11.20 -6.08
C LEU A 807 13.35 10.58 -6.54
N ASN A 808 14.47 10.93 -5.90
CA ASN A 808 15.74 10.25 -6.16
C ASN A 808 15.74 8.89 -5.45
N ASN A 809 15.66 7.80 -6.21
CA ASN A 809 15.69 6.42 -5.72
C ASN A 809 17.09 5.81 -5.82
N SER A 810 18.08 6.58 -5.39
CA SER A 810 19.49 6.17 -5.32
C SER A 810 20.17 6.66 -4.04
N THR A 811 21.31 6.06 -3.70
CA THR A 811 22.11 6.41 -2.51
C THR A 811 23.13 7.52 -2.78
N SER A 812 23.02 8.21 -3.92
CA SER A 812 23.88 9.32 -4.33
C SER A 812 23.04 10.49 -4.84
N ASP A 813 23.57 11.70 -4.71
CA ASP A 813 22.93 12.89 -5.30
C ASP A 813 22.80 12.74 -6.81
N ARG A 814 21.76 13.34 -7.37
CA ARG A 814 21.45 13.30 -8.80
C ARG A 814 21.20 14.69 -9.34
N GLU A 815 21.66 14.91 -10.56
CA GLU A 815 21.30 16.07 -11.37
C GLU A 815 20.61 15.55 -12.63
N VAL A 816 19.34 15.89 -12.80
CA VAL A 816 18.42 15.21 -13.72
C VAL A 816 17.86 16.19 -14.73
N GLN A 817 17.82 15.81 -16.02
CA GLN A 817 17.13 16.62 -17.03
C GLN A 817 15.63 16.27 -17.03
N VAL A 818 14.80 17.30 -16.96
CA VAL A 818 13.33 17.21 -17.04
C VAL A 818 12.87 17.99 -18.25
N THR A 819 12.02 17.37 -19.07
CA THR A 819 11.33 18.02 -20.19
C THR A 819 9.82 17.97 -19.99
N LEU A 820 9.14 19.10 -20.19
CA LEU A 820 7.70 19.27 -20.04
C LEU A 820 7.03 19.54 -21.39
N ARG A 821 5.84 18.97 -21.60
CA ARG A 821 4.99 19.22 -22.78
C ARG A 821 3.63 19.77 -22.35
N ALA A 822 3.47 21.09 -22.45
CA ALA A 822 2.28 21.79 -21.95
C ALA A 822 0.96 21.29 -22.57
N ASP A 823 0.97 20.98 -23.86
CA ASP A 823 -0.18 20.45 -24.61
C ASP A 823 -0.60 19.04 -24.17
N ARG A 824 0.29 18.31 -23.49
CA ARG A 824 0.02 16.99 -22.89
C ARG A 824 -0.36 17.09 -21.42
N ILE A 825 0.06 18.13 -20.69
CA ILE A 825 -0.38 18.39 -19.30
C ILE A 825 -1.88 18.69 -19.26
N LEU A 826 -2.35 19.52 -20.19
CA LEU A 826 -3.78 19.83 -20.37
C LEU A 826 -4.23 19.38 -21.77
N PRO A 827 -4.50 18.08 -22.00
CA PRO A 827 -4.90 17.59 -23.31
C PRO A 827 -6.14 18.33 -23.84
N GLY A 828 -6.07 18.76 -25.10
CA GLY A 828 -7.15 19.50 -25.75
C GLY A 828 -7.19 20.99 -25.44
N LYS A 829 -6.26 21.53 -24.63
CA LYS A 829 -6.07 22.98 -24.44
C LYS A 829 -4.78 23.43 -25.13
N ARG A 830 -4.83 24.59 -25.79
CA ARG A 830 -3.62 25.30 -26.20
C ARG A 830 -3.07 26.02 -24.97
N CYS A 831 -2.00 25.50 -24.42
CA CYS A 831 -1.42 25.94 -23.16
C CYS A 831 0.09 26.13 -23.33
N ASP A 832 0.63 27.17 -22.71
CA ASP A 832 2.05 27.46 -22.63
C ASP A 832 2.55 27.40 -21.17
N ILE A 833 3.87 27.25 -20.99
CA ILE A 833 4.50 27.32 -19.67
C ILE A 833 4.91 28.77 -19.42
N ARG A 834 4.31 29.39 -18.41
CA ARG A 834 4.62 30.77 -18.00
C ARG A 834 5.85 30.82 -17.11
N HIS A 835 5.94 29.91 -16.14
CA HIS A 835 7.00 29.92 -15.15
C HIS A 835 7.24 28.55 -14.53
N VAL A 836 8.50 28.24 -14.23
CA VAL A 836 8.94 27.02 -13.55
C VAL A 836 9.83 27.37 -12.37
N ALA A 837 9.48 26.84 -11.20
CA ALA A 837 10.24 26.98 -9.96
C ALA A 837 10.50 25.61 -9.32
N LEU A 838 11.61 25.50 -8.59
CA LEU A 838 12.01 24.29 -7.88
C LEU A 838 11.90 24.52 -6.38
N PHE A 839 11.35 23.54 -5.68
CA PHE A 839 11.15 23.54 -4.23
C PHE A 839 11.78 22.29 -3.61
N ASP A 840 12.43 22.45 -2.46
CA ASP A 840 12.84 21.30 -1.65
C ASP A 840 11.63 20.65 -0.97
N ALA A 841 11.86 19.54 -0.28
CA ALA A 841 10.81 18.75 0.37
C ALA A 841 10.01 19.54 1.44
N SER A 842 10.58 20.62 1.99
CA SER A 842 9.92 21.47 3.00
C SER A 842 9.03 22.57 2.40
N GLY A 843 9.05 22.73 1.07
CA GLY A 843 8.35 23.81 0.38
C GLY A 843 9.15 25.11 0.29
N ARG A 844 10.46 25.09 0.58
CA ARG A 844 11.33 26.24 0.34
C ARG A 844 11.79 26.23 -1.12
N GLN A 845 11.66 27.38 -1.79
CA GLN A 845 12.13 27.53 -3.16
C GLN A 845 13.67 27.46 -3.20
N ILE A 846 14.21 26.56 -4.02
CA ILE A 846 15.65 26.31 -4.22
C ILE A 846 16.12 26.67 -5.63
N GLY A 847 15.21 26.98 -6.55
CA GLY A 847 15.57 27.34 -7.92
C GLY A 847 14.45 27.98 -8.72
N ASN A 848 14.84 28.64 -9.80
CA ASN A 848 13.96 29.22 -10.81
C ASN A 848 14.49 28.81 -12.20
N ARG A 849 13.59 28.43 -13.11
CA ARG A 849 13.91 27.99 -14.49
C ARG A 849 13.20 28.85 -15.54
N GLY A 850 12.48 29.90 -15.16
CA GLY A 850 11.75 30.76 -16.10
C GLY A 850 10.68 29.99 -16.87
N ALA A 851 10.42 30.37 -18.12
CA ALA A 851 9.46 29.70 -19.01
C ALA A 851 10.06 28.50 -19.78
N ASN A 852 11.15 27.91 -19.30
CA ASN A 852 11.84 26.84 -20.02
C ASN A 852 11.07 25.51 -19.93
N GLN A 853 10.96 24.83 -21.07
CA GLN A 853 10.36 23.49 -21.15
C GLN A 853 11.33 22.36 -20.81
N ALA A 854 12.64 22.58 -20.92
CA ALA A 854 13.68 21.62 -20.58
C ALA A 854 14.69 22.25 -19.62
N PHE A 855 14.99 21.57 -18.51
CA PHE A 855 15.87 22.11 -17.46
C PHE A 855 16.46 21.03 -16.55
N SER A 856 17.56 21.38 -15.89
CA SER A 856 18.22 20.55 -14.87
C SER A 856 17.61 20.73 -13.48
N VAL A 857 17.42 19.61 -12.77
CA VAL A 857 16.90 19.55 -11.40
C VAL A 857 17.89 18.78 -10.49
N PRO A 858 18.45 19.43 -9.45
CA PRO A 858 19.23 18.73 -8.44
C PRO A 858 18.29 18.03 -7.44
N ILE A 859 18.64 16.81 -7.05
CA ILE A 859 17.91 16.00 -6.06
C ILE A 859 18.91 15.23 -5.19
N GLU A 860 18.88 15.48 -3.89
CA GLU A 860 19.76 14.80 -2.92
C GLU A 860 19.54 13.28 -2.89
N ALA A 861 20.55 12.52 -2.47
CA ALA A 861 20.48 11.08 -2.26
C ALA A 861 19.25 10.70 -1.42
N CYS A 862 18.40 9.80 -1.94
CA CYS A 862 17.14 9.41 -1.29
C CYS A 862 16.18 10.58 -0.97
N GLY A 863 16.39 11.77 -1.57
CA GLY A 863 15.64 12.99 -1.34
C GLY A 863 14.54 13.22 -2.38
N MET A 864 13.89 14.39 -2.32
CA MET A 864 12.87 14.79 -3.29
C MET A 864 12.96 16.28 -3.63
N THR A 865 12.54 16.62 -4.84
CA THR A 865 12.40 18.01 -5.32
C THR A 865 11.04 18.16 -6.00
N VAL A 866 10.31 19.22 -5.68
CA VAL A 866 9.02 19.54 -6.31
C VAL A 866 9.23 20.63 -7.36
N VAL A 867 8.87 20.32 -8.60
CA VAL A 867 8.80 21.30 -9.69
C VAL A 867 7.39 21.89 -9.70
N ARG A 868 7.28 23.21 -9.55
CA ARG A 868 6.03 23.95 -9.73
C ARG A 868 6.04 24.62 -11.09
N VAL A 869 5.02 24.35 -11.90
CA VAL A 869 4.86 24.80 -13.28
C VAL A 869 3.60 25.65 -13.37
N GLU A 870 3.75 26.94 -13.61
CA GLU A 870 2.64 27.84 -13.92
C GLU A 870 2.32 27.76 -15.41
N LEU A 871 1.06 27.49 -15.68
CA LEU A 871 0.47 27.30 -17.00
C LEU A 871 -0.34 28.52 -17.40
N GLU A 872 -0.29 28.86 -18.69
CA GLU A 872 -1.04 29.96 -19.28
C GLU A 872 -1.89 29.46 -20.44
N TYR A 873 -3.19 29.75 -20.39
CA TYR A 873 -4.17 29.48 -21.44
C TYR A 873 -5.37 30.41 -21.27
N THR A 874 -6.06 30.74 -22.36
CA THR A 874 -7.30 31.55 -22.33
C THR A 874 -8.50 30.67 -21.95
N GLU A 875 -9.17 30.99 -20.85
CA GLU A 875 -10.34 30.27 -20.36
C GLU A 875 -11.60 30.55 -21.19
N ILE A 876 -12.40 29.52 -21.46
CA ILE A 876 -13.68 29.65 -22.17
C ILE A 876 -14.85 29.47 -21.21
N GLN A 877 -15.66 30.52 -21.05
CA GLN A 877 -16.88 30.48 -20.26
C GLN A 877 -18.12 30.42 -21.16
N ALA A 878 -18.97 29.42 -20.94
CA ALA A 878 -20.23 29.28 -21.66
C ALA A 878 -21.30 30.21 -21.07
N HIS A 879 -21.51 31.37 -21.69
CA HIS A 879 -22.50 32.37 -21.25
C HIS A 879 -23.90 31.74 -21.22
N ARG A 880 -24.48 31.65 -20.02
CA ARG A 880 -25.77 31.00 -19.71
C ARG A 880 -25.85 29.55 -20.20
N GLY A 881 -24.72 28.83 -20.20
CA GLY A 881 -24.59 27.48 -20.76
C GLY A 881 -24.42 27.44 -22.29
N GLY A 882 -24.10 28.57 -22.94
CA GLY A 882 -23.95 28.68 -24.39
C GLY A 882 -25.28 29.00 -25.07
N MET A 883 -25.89 30.15 -24.70
CA MET A 883 -27.24 30.52 -25.16
C MET A 883 -27.41 30.64 -26.69
N GLY A 884 -26.31 30.76 -27.44
CA GLY A 884 -26.33 30.75 -28.89
C GLY A 884 -26.63 29.36 -29.47
N LEU A 885 -26.42 28.30 -28.69
CA LEU A 885 -26.60 26.91 -29.09
C LEU A 885 -27.84 26.28 -28.45
N TRP A 886 -28.08 26.55 -27.16
CA TRP A 886 -29.16 25.93 -26.36
C TRP A 886 -29.98 26.98 -25.60
N PRO A 887 -31.22 26.68 -25.16
CA PRO A 887 -32.01 27.60 -24.34
C PRO A 887 -31.26 28.05 -23.09
N GLU A 888 -31.14 29.36 -22.90
CA GLU A 888 -30.28 29.97 -21.88
C GLU A 888 -30.63 29.56 -20.44
N ASN A 889 -29.62 29.44 -19.59
CA ASN A 889 -29.78 29.21 -18.14
C ASN A 889 -30.60 27.96 -17.80
N THR A 890 -30.54 26.93 -18.66
CA THR A 890 -31.21 25.64 -18.46
C THR A 890 -30.22 24.53 -18.14
N ILE A 891 -30.69 23.48 -17.46
CA ILE A 891 -29.87 22.28 -17.16
C ILE A 891 -29.29 21.67 -18.44
N MET A 892 -30.05 21.65 -19.54
CA MET A 892 -29.60 21.07 -20.81
C MET A 892 -28.51 21.89 -21.49
N ALA A 893 -28.60 23.23 -21.43
CA ALA A 893 -27.52 24.09 -21.91
C ALA A 893 -26.23 23.84 -21.14
N MET A 894 -26.30 23.75 -19.81
CA MET A 894 -25.13 23.45 -18.97
C MET A 894 -24.52 22.09 -19.31
N LYS A 895 -25.34 21.03 -19.46
CA LYS A 895 -24.85 19.70 -19.86
C LYS A 895 -24.15 19.71 -21.21
N ASN A 896 -24.70 20.43 -22.19
CA ASN A 896 -24.06 20.58 -23.49
C ASN A 896 -22.73 21.33 -23.39
N ALA A 897 -22.66 22.41 -22.62
CA ALA A 897 -21.40 23.14 -22.41
C ALA A 897 -20.32 22.25 -21.76
N ILE A 898 -20.70 21.41 -20.78
CA ILE A 898 -19.79 20.40 -20.20
C ILE A 898 -19.31 19.42 -21.28
N ASP A 899 -20.21 18.92 -22.13
CA ASP A 899 -19.87 18.00 -23.22
C ASP A 899 -18.97 18.62 -24.30
N LEU A 900 -19.05 19.95 -24.50
CA LEU A 900 -18.15 20.69 -25.39
C LEU A 900 -16.73 20.83 -24.82
N GLY A 901 -16.57 20.73 -23.49
CA GLY A 901 -15.28 20.87 -22.82
C GLY A 901 -14.89 22.30 -22.46
N VAL A 902 -15.87 23.15 -22.09
CA VAL A 902 -15.59 24.51 -21.60
C VAL A 902 -14.91 24.50 -20.23
N ASP A 903 -14.31 25.62 -19.83
CA ASP A 903 -13.62 25.74 -18.54
C ASP A 903 -14.56 26.12 -17.38
N MET A 904 -15.61 26.88 -17.70
CA MET A 904 -16.52 27.43 -16.71
C MET A 904 -17.94 27.55 -17.26
N LEU A 905 -18.93 27.19 -16.43
CA LEU A 905 -20.34 27.47 -16.72
C LEU A 905 -20.68 28.84 -16.16
N GLU A 906 -21.15 29.73 -17.02
CA GLU A 906 -21.64 31.03 -16.61
C GLU A 906 -23.17 30.99 -16.52
N LEU A 907 -23.74 31.59 -15.47
CA LEU A 907 -25.18 31.61 -15.23
C LEU A 907 -25.61 32.82 -14.38
N ASP A 908 -26.88 33.17 -14.50
CA ASP A 908 -27.48 34.33 -13.82
C ASP A 908 -28.49 33.92 -12.77
N LEU A 909 -28.55 34.66 -11.66
CA LEU A 909 -29.50 34.39 -10.58
C LEU A 909 -30.57 35.47 -10.44
N MET A 910 -31.75 35.03 -10.01
CA MET A 910 -32.91 35.79 -9.54
C MET A 910 -33.49 35.12 -8.28
N ILE A 911 -34.41 35.78 -7.60
CA ILE A 911 -35.09 35.25 -6.40
C ILE A 911 -36.60 35.18 -6.69
N SER A 912 -37.23 34.06 -6.31
CA SER A 912 -38.69 33.89 -6.36
C SER A 912 -39.39 34.50 -5.13
N LYS A 913 -40.71 34.58 -5.14
CA LYS A 913 -41.51 35.11 -4.01
C LYS A 913 -41.29 34.33 -2.71
N ASP A 914 -41.10 33.02 -2.81
CA ASP A 914 -40.84 32.07 -1.74
C ASP A 914 -39.35 31.97 -1.37
N SER A 915 -38.54 32.96 -1.75
CA SER A 915 -37.10 33.08 -1.42
C SER A 915 -36.22 31.94 -1.93
N LEU A 916 -36.62 31.31 -3.03
CA LEU A 916 -35.80 30.31 -3.70
C LEU A 916 -34.94 30.98 -4.78
N VAL A 917 -33.72 30.46 -4.98
CA VAL A 917 -32.75 30.98 -5.93
C VAL A 917 -33.02 30.36 -7.31
N VAL A 918 -33.48 31.19 -8.25
CA VAL A 918 -33.90 30.79 -9.60
C VAL A 918 -32.82 31.20 -10.60
N VAL A 919 -32.45 30.30 -11.52
CA VAL A 919 -31.49 30.61 -12.58
C VAL A 919 -32.21 31.31 -13.75
N SER A 920 -31.94 32.59 -13.94
CA SER A 920 -32.58 33.45 -14.93
C SER A 920 -31.79 34.75 -15.12
N HIS A 921 -31.65 35.20 -16.37
CA HIS A 921 -31.00 36.47 -16.65
C HIS A 921 -31.90 37.68 -16.34
N GLU A 922 -33.19 37.57 -16.64
CA GLU A 922 -34.18 38.62 -16.43
C GLU A 922 -35.02 38.40 -15.17
N GLU A 923 -35.43 39.50 -14.53
CA GLU A 923 -36.35 39.53 -13.39
C GLU A 923 -37.81 39.20 -13.74
N ILE A 924 -38.13 38.99 -15.02
CA ILE A 924 -39.48 38.77 -15.54
C ILE A 924 -39.56 37.55 -16.46
N MET A 925 -40.77 37.05 -16.72
CA MET A 925 -41.05 36.15 -17.83
C MET A 925 -41.03 36.92 -19.16
N SER A 926 -39.91 36.84 -19.89
CA SER A 926 -39.67 37.61 -21.12
C SER A 926 -40.59 37.20 -22.28
N SER A 927 -41.20 38.18 -22.95
CA SER A 927 -42.00 37.93 -24.18
C SER A 927 -41.18 37.45 -25.38
N GLU A 928 -39.86 37.59 -25.34
CA GLU A 928 -38.96 37.21 -26.43
C GLU A 928 -38.94 35.69 -26.65
N TYR A 929 -38.96 34.90 -25.57
CA TYR A 929 -38.69 33.46 -25.61
C TYR A 929 -39.52 32.60 -24.64
N VAL A 930 -40.42 33.18 -23.85
CA VAL A 930 -41.21 32.43 -22.85
C VAL A 930 -42.62 32.11 -23.34
N THR A 931 -43.06 30.88 -23.09
CA THR A 931 -44.42 30.38 -23.31
C THR A 931 -45.10 30.10 -21.98
N LYS A 932 -46.37 30.52 -21.85
CA LYS A 932 -47.22 30.28 -20.69
C LYS A 932 -47.58 28.79 -20.57
N PRO A 933 -48.06 28.33 -19.39
CA PRO A 933 -48.50 26.95 -19.20
C PRO A 933 -49.63 26.49 -20.14
N ASP A 934 -50.37 27.42 -20.74
CA ASP A 934 -51.42 27.15 -21.73
C ASP A 934 -50.89 26.98 -23.17
N GLY A 935 -49.57 27.07 -23.38
CA GLY A 935 -48.92 26.94 -24.68
C GLY A 935 -48.88 28.22 -25.52
N THR A 936 -49.42 29.34 -25.03
CA THR A 936 -49.34 30.64 -25.72
C THR A 936 -48.12 31.44 -25.28
N ARG A 937 -47.53 32.25 -26.18
CA ARG A 937 -46.37 33.09 -25.84
C ARG A 937 -46.76 34.17 -24.82
N VAL A 938 -45.83 34.52 -23.95
CA VAL A 938 -45.91 35.76 -23.17
C VAL A 938 -45.81 36.93 -24.15
N THR A 939 -46.73 37.89 -24.03
CA THR A 939 -46.72 39.11 -24.85
C THR A 939 -45.97 40.25 -24.15
N LYS A 940 -45.53 41.25 -24.93
CA LYS A 940 -44.84 42.42 -24.38
C LYS A 940 -45.66 43.19 -23.35
N ALA A 941 -46.98 43.14 -23.44
CA ALA A 941 -47.89 43.76 -22.48
C ALA A 941 -47.99 42.97 -21.17
N GLU A 942 -47.77 41.66 -21.20
CA GLU A 942 -47.86 40.77 -20.03
C GLU A 942 -46.55 40.70 -19.23
N GLU A 943 -45.38 40.78 -19.88
CA GLU A 943 -44.10 40.51 -19.22
C GLU A 943 -43.83 41.39 -17.99
N ALA A 944 -44.31 42.64 -17.98
CA ALA A 944 -44.09 43.59 -16.88
C ALA A 944 -44.81 43.20 -15.58
N SER A 945 -45.86 42.38 -15.64
CA SER A 945 -46.58 41.87 -14.46
C SER A 945 -46.09 40.49 -14.01
N LEU A 946 -45.31 39.79 -14.84
CA LEU A 946 -44.78 38.46 -14.58
C LEU A 946 -43.37 38.53 -13.96
N VAL A 947 -43.24 39.26 -12.85
CA VAL A 947 -41.98 39.44 -12.10
C VAL A 947 -41.70 38.19 -11.26
N LEU A 948 -40.52 37.59 -11.41
CA LEU A 948 -40.12 36.36 -10.71
C LEU A 948 -40.21 36.52 -9.18
N PHE A 949 -39.75 37.65 -8.63
CA PHE A 949 -39.82 37.93 -7.19
C PHE A 949 -41.27 38.08 -6.66
N GLY A 950 -42.25 38.22 -7.56
CA GLY A 950 -43.68 38.22 -7.25
C GLY A 950 -44.37 36.86 -7.41
N MET A 951 -43.66 35.83 -7.89
CA MET A 951 -44.21 34.51 -8.21
C MET A 951 -43.58 33.40 -7.33
N PRO A 952 -44.37 32.49 -6.73
CA PRO A 952 -43.84 31.26 -6.14
C PRO A 952 -43.11 30.41 -7.20
N TYR A 953 -42.09 29.65 -6.80
CA TYR A 953 -41.32 28.86 -7.77
C TYR A 953 -42.16 27.80 -8.50
N ASP A 954 -43.15 27.22 -7.82
CA ASP A 954 -44.07 26.25 -8.43
C ASP A 954 -44.88 26.83 -9.60
N ASP A 955 -45.10 28.16 -9.62
CA ASP A 955 -45.69 28.83 -10.76
C ASP A 955 -44.62 29.13 -11.83
N ILE A 956 -43.43 29.60 -11.43
CA ILE A 956 -42.30 29.90 -12.33
C ILE A 956 -41.95 28.68 -13.19
N ARG A 957 -41.80 27.50 -12.57
CA ARG A 957 -41.35 26.26 -13.25
C ARG A 957 -42.32 25.74 -14.31
N ARG A 958 -43.56 26.24 -14.35
CA ARG A 958 -44.59 25.81 -15.32
C ARG A 958 -44.48 26.53 -16.66
N TYR A 959 -43.72 27.61 -16.73
CA TYR A 959 -43.47 28.35 -17.97
C TYR A 959 -42.38 27.64 -18.77
N ASP A 960 -42.59 27.53 -20.08
CA ASP A 960 -41.58 27.01 -20.99
C ASP A 960 -40.68 28.14 -21.50
N THR A 961 -39.37 27.94 -21.46
CA THR A 961 -38.36 28.93 -21.87
C THR A 961 -37.55 28.51 -23.10
N GLY A 962 -37.92 27.40 -23.77
CA GLY A 962 -37.10 26.80 -24.81
C GLY A 962 -37.79 26.58 -26.15
N LEU A 963 -39.06 26.16 -26.18
CA LEU A 963 -39.78 25.77 -27.39
C LEU A 963 -40.05 26.94 -28.33
N ALA A 964 -40.34 28.11 -27.78
CA ALA A 964 -40.62 29.31 -28.54
C ALA A 964 -39.44 29.70 -29.46
N GLY A 965 -38.21 29.39 -29.06
CA GLY A 965 -36.99 29.89 -29.70
C GLY A 965 -36.75 31.38 -29.41
N ASP A 966 -35.64 31.90 -29.92
CA ASP A 966 -35.22 33.30 -29.76
C ASP A 966 -34.81 33.86 -31.11
N SER A 967 -35.38 34.99 -31.50
CA SER A 967 -35.14 35.61 -32.81
C SER A 967 -33.69 36.05 -33.01
N ARG A 968 -32.96 36.31 -31.90
CA ARG A 968 -31.54 36.67 -31.90
C ARG A 968 -30.64 35.47 -32.23
N TYR A 969 -31.13 34.25 -31.97
CA TYR A 969 -30.39 33.00 -32.11
C TYR A 969 -31.22 31.97 -32.90
N PRO A 970 -31.45 32.19 -34.21
CA PRO A 970 -32.36 31.36 -35.00
C PRO A 970 -31.91 29.90 -35.12
N ALA A 971 -30.60 29.63 -34.98
CA ALA A 971 -30.01 28.29 -35.04
C ALA A 971 -30.04 27.53 -33.70
N ARG A 972 -30.49 28.16 -32.61
CA ARG A 972 -30.57 27.57 -31.27
C ARG A 972 -31.51 26.37 -31.25
N VAL A 973 -31.13 25.31 -30.53
CA VAL A 973 -32.00 24.15 -30.31
C VAL A 973 -33.30 24.59 -29.62
N ARG A 974 -34.44 24.11 -30.15
CA ARG A 974 -35.76 24.29 -29.53
C ARG A 974 -36.15 23.01 -28.82
N ILE A 975 -36.14 23.06 -27.50
CA ILE A 975 -36.47 21.93 -26.63
C ILE A 975 -37.26 22.46 -25.43
N ALA A 976 -38.17 21.64 -24.90
CA ALA A 976 -38.90 21.99 -23.70
C ALA A 976 -37.94 22.21 -22.52
N ALA A 977 -38.08 23.34 -21.85
CA ALA A 977 -37.24 23.71 -20.71
C ALA A 977 -37.94 24.72 -19.82
N CYS A 978 -37.52 24.81 -18.56
CA CYS A 978 -38.00 25.82 -17.61
C CYS A 978 -36.81 26.55 -16.97
N LYS A 979 -37.09 27.60 -16.20
CA LYS A 979 -36.11 28.27 -15.34
C LYS A 979 -35.87 27.39 -14.10
N PRO A 980 -34.70 26.76 -13.92
CA PRO A 980 -34.47 25.82 -12.81
C PRO A 980 -34.14 26.56 -11.50
N LEU A 981 -34.21 25.85 -10.37
CA LEU A 981 -33.52 26.29 -9.16
C LEU A 981 -32.01 26.14 -9.33
N LEU A 982 -31.25 26.99 -8.64
CA LEU A 982 -29.79 26.86 -8.57
C LEU A 982 -29.39 25.49 -8.00
N SER A 983 -30.07 25.03 -6.94
CA SER A 983 -29.80 23.72 -6.32
C SER A 983 -29.99 22.56 -7.31
N GLU A 984 -31.10 22.55 -8.05
CA GLU A 984 -31.42 21.54 -9.07
C GLU A 984 -30.41 21.56 -10.22
N LEU A 985 -30.00 22.75 -10.67
CA LEU A 985 -29.01 22.90 -11.74
C LEU A 985 -27.65 22.37 -11.30
N LEU A 986 -27.15 22.78 -10.13
CA LEU A 986 -25.85 22.32 -9.61
C LEU A 986 -25.83 20.80 -9.40
N ASP A 987 -26.89 20.21 -8.86
CA ASP A 987 -26.97 18.75 -8.70
C ASP A 987 -26.89 18.03 -10.06
N ALA A 988 -27.61 18.53 -11.06
CA ALA A 988 -27.64 17.94 -12.39
C ALA A 988 -26.32 18.10 -13.16
N THR A 989 -25.63 19.24 -13.03
CA THR A 989 -24.33 19.46 -13.68
C THR A 989 -23.23 18.65 -13.02
N GLU A 990 -23.19 18.61 -11.69
CA GLU A 990 -22.21 17.81 -10.94
C GLU A 990 -22.40 16.31 -11.18
N ALA A 991 -23.64 15.83 -11.29
CA ALA A 991 -23.91 14.46 -11.69
C ALA A 991 -23.39 14.15 -13.11
N HIS A 992 -23.60 15.07 -14.06
CA HIS A 992 -23.13 14.92 -15.44
C HIS A 992 -21.61 14.95 -15.54
N ILE A 993 -20.93 15.83 -14.79
CA ILE A 993 -19.45 15.87 -14.71
C ILE A 993 -18.91 14.52 -14.19
N ARG A 994 -19.52 13.97 -13.14
CA ARG A 994 -19.16 12.65 -12.60
C ARG A 994 -19.37 11.54 -13.64
N GLU A 995 -20.52 11.53 -14.32
CA GLU A 995 -20.83 10.55 -15.37
C GLU A 995 -19.82 10.57 -16.51
N LYS A 996 -19.40 11.76 -16.94
CA LYS A 996 -18.42 11.94 -18.02
C LYS A 996 -16.97 11.72 -17.56
N GLY A 997 -16.73 11.50 -16.26
CA GLY A 997 -15.39 11.45 -15.69
C GLY A 997 -14.60 12.75 -15.87
N GLY A 998 -15.31 13.86 -16.06
CA GLY A 998 -14.74 15.16 -16.42
C GLY A 998 -13.85 15.77 -15.34
N ARG A 999 -13.15 16.84 -15.71
CA ARG A 999 -12.45 17.72 -14.77
C ARG A 999 -13.46 18.41 -13.84
N ASN A 1000 -13.01 18.86 -12.68
CA ASN A 1000 -13.81 19.67 -11.77
C ASN A 1000 -14.08 21.04 -12.42
N LEU A 1001 -15.16 21.14 -13.17
CA LEU A 1001 -15.54 22.36 -13.87
C LEU A 1001 -15.97 23.44 -12.87
N ARG A 1002 -15.70 24.71 -13.20
CA ARG A 1002 -15.98 25.85 -12.31
C ARG A 1002 -17.28 26.56 -12.72
N TYR A 1003 -17.82 27.40 -11.84
CA TYR A 1003 -19.01 28.20 -12.13
C TYR A 1003 -18.71 29.70 -11.99
N ASN A 1004 -19.19 30.50 -12.93
CA ASN A 1004 -19.25 31.95 -12.82
C ASN A 1004 -20.72 32.36 -12.64
N ILE A 1005 -21.08 32.84 -11.46
CA ILE A 1005 -22.48 33.03 -11.07
C ILE A 1005 -22.75 34.52 -10.89
N GLU A 1006 -23.64 35.08 -11.72
CA GLU A 1006 -24.03 36.49 -11.62
C GLU A 1006 -25.14 36.72 -10.60
N ILE A 1007 -24.88 37.59 -9.62
CA ILE A 1007 -25.93 38.15 -8.74
C ILE A 1007 -26.43 39.46 -9.33
N LYS A 1008 -27.66 39.43 -9.86
CA LYS A 1008 -28.31 40.55 -10.57
C LYS A 1008 -29.00 41.56 -9.65
N ALA A 1009 -28.39 41.90 -8.51
CA ALA A 1009 -28.91 42.93 -7.61
C ALA A 1009 -28.61 44.35 -8.13
N SER A 1010 -29.51 45.29 -7.88
CA SER A 1010 -29.24 46.73 -8.08
C SER A 1010 -30.24 47.58 -7.31
N LYS A 1011 -29.84 48.79 -6.93
CA LYS A 1011 -30.72 49.72 -6.19
C LYS A 1011 -32.02 49.99 -6.94
N GLY A 1012 -31.97 50.06 -8.27
CA GLY A 1012 -33.17 50.23 -9.10
C GLY A 1012 -34.09 49.01 -9.12
N LYS A 1013 -33.57 47.79 -9.02
CA LYS A 1013 -34.40 46.57 -8.90
C LYS A 1013 -35.01 46.44 -7.52
N GLU A 1014 -34.25 46.77 -6.47
CA GLU A 1014 -34.72 46.85 -5.08
C GLU A 1014 -35.89 47.83 -4.96
N GLN A 1015 -35.73 49.05 -5.48
CA GLN A 1015 -36.76 50.10 -5.44
C GLN A 1015 -38.02 49.76 -6.24
N ARG A 1016 -37.90 48.90 -7.26
CA ARG A 1016 -39.04 48.43 -8.07
C ARG A 1016 -39.64 47.11 -7.55
N CYS A 1017 -39.18 46.62 -6.40
CA CYS A 1017 -39.59 45.33 -5.83
C CYS A 1017 -39.44 44.16 -6.81
N MET A 1018 -38.38 44.18 -7.63
CA MET A 1018 -38.07 43.13 -8.62
C MET A 1018 -37.05 42.11 -8.10
N ALA A 1019 -36.43 42.40 -6.97
CA ALA A 1019 -35.48 41.55 -6.25
C ALA A 1019 -35.48 41.98 -4.77
N PRO A 1020 -35.01 41.13 -3.84
CA PRO A 1020 -34.76 41.55 -2.47
C PRO A 1020 -33.57 42.52 -2.41
N ASP A 1021 -33.28 43.08 -1.23
CA ASP A 1021 -32.06 43.86 -1.04
C ASP A 1021 -30.81 43.02 -1.33
N TYR A 1022 -29.74 43.68 -1.79
CA TYR A 1022 -28.53 42.99 -2.22
C TYR A 1022 -27.93 42.05 -1.16
N LYS A 1023 -28.05 42.32 0.15
CA LYS A 1023 -27.50 41.44 1.20
C LYS A 1023 -28.31 40.15 1.29
N THR A 1024 -29.63 40.27 1.37
CA THR A 1024 -30.54 39.12 1.39
C THR A 1024 -30.38 38.27 0.13
N PHE A 1025 -30.26 38.90 -1.04
CA PHE A 1025 -30.00 38.20 -2.29
C PHE A 1025 -28.69 37.40 -2.20
N THR A 1026 -27.58 38.06 -1.86
CA THR A 1026 -26.28 37.40 -1.72
C THR A 1026 -26.31 36.24 -0.74
N ASP A 1027 -26.96 36.39 0.41
CA ASP A 1027 -27.02 35.35 1.44
C ASP A 1027 -27.82 34.12 1.00
N LEU A 1028 -28.93 34.29 0.28
CA LEU A 1028 -29.69 33.17 -0.28
C LEU A 1028 -28.87 32.39 -1.31
N CYS A 1029 -28.15 33.09 -2.20
CA CYS A 1029 -27.28 32.44 -3.18
C CYS A 1029 -26.14 31.67 -2.50
N MET A 1030 -25.47 32.30 -1.54
CA MET A 1030 -24.35 31.68 -0.83
C MET A 1030 -24.76 30.49 0.02
N ALA A 1031 -25.96 30.52 0.62
CA ALA A 1031 -26.49 29.36 1.35
C ALA A 1031 -26.55 28.12 0.46
N VAL A 1032 -27.10 28.23 -0.76
CA VAL A 1032 -27.16 27.12 -1.71
C VAL A 1032 -25.76 26.67 -2.14
N ILE A 1033 -24.87 27.61 -2.48
CA ILE A 1033 -23.50 27.29 -2.95
C ILE A 1033 -22.69 26.54 -1.87
N LEU A 1034 -22.78 27.00 -0.62
CA LEU A 1034 -22.04 26.40 0.49
C LEU A 1034 -22.64 25.07 0.92
N GLU A 1035 -23.97 24.92 0.92
CA GLU A 1035 -24.64 23.64 1.18
C GLU A 1035 -24.20 22.56 0.17
N LYS A 1036 -23.99 22.94 -1.10
CA LYS A 1036 -23.49 22.03 -2.14
C LYS A 1036 -21.98 21.78 -2.08
N GLY A 1037 -21.25 22.44 -1.16
CA GLY A 1037 -19.80 22.27 -1.01
C GLY A 1037 -18.99 22.84 -2.19
N LEU A 1038 -19.54 23.81 -2.93
CA LEU A 1038 -18.93 24.31 -4.18
C LEU A 1038 -18.13 25.60 -4.03
N GLY A 1039 -17.99 26.15 -2.81
CA GLY A 1039 -17.38 27.46 -2.57
C GLY A 1039 -16.02 27.68 -3.27
N GLY A 1040 -15.13 26.68 -3.27
CA GLY A 1040 -13.81 26.77 -3.92
C GLY A 1040 -13.84 26.75 -5.46
N ARG A 1041 -14.98 26.41 -6.08
CA ARG A 1041 -15.17 26.32 -7.54
C ARG A 1041 -16.11 27.38 -8.11
N VAL A 1042 -16.55 28.33 -7.29
CA VAL A 1042 -17.46 29.40 -7.72
C VAL A 1042 -16.73 30.74 -7.72
N THR A 1043 -16.86 31.47 -8.82
CA THR A 1043 -16.64 32.91 -8.91
C THR A 1043 -18.00 33.61 -8.89
N ILE A 1044 -18.18 34.58 -8.01
CA ILE A 1044 -19.38 35.43 -8.01
C ILE A 1044 -19.09 36.69 -8.82
N GLN A 1045 -19.90 36.94 -9.84
CA GLN A 1045 -19.81 38.16 -10.65
C GLN A 1045 -20.98 39.11 -10.40
N SER A 1046 -20.75 40.41 -10.50
CA SER A 1046 -21.82 41.41 -10.45
C SER A 1046 -21.38 42.75 -11.03
N PHE A 1047 -22.35 43.51 -11.57
CA PHE A 1047 -22.18 44.93 -11.88
C PHE A 1047 -22.26 45.82 -10.64
N ASP A 1048 -22.87 45.33 -9.55
CA ASP A 1048 -23.11 46.11 -8.35
C ASP A 1048 -21.97 45.92 -7.34
N ALA A 1049 -21.13 46.94 -7.21
CA ALA A 1049 -20.03 46.96 -6.25
C ALA A 1049 -20.49 46.71 -4.79
N ARG A 1050 -21.75 47.00 -4.45
CA ARG A 1050 -22.30 46.70 -3.11
C ARG A 1050 -22.33 45.20 -2.83
N VAL A 1051 -22.65 44.39 -3.84
CA VAL A 1051 -22.66 42.92 -3.75
C VAL A 1051 -21.24 42.40 -3.51
N LEU A 1052 -20.28 42.84 -4.32
CA LEU A 1052 -18.90 42.37 -4.24
C LEU A 1052 -18.23 42.77 -2.92
N ASN A 1053 -18.43 44.00 -2.44
CA ASN A 1053 -17.91 44.43 -1.13
C ASN A 1053 -18.51 43.63 0.02
N TYR A 1054 -19.81 43.32 -0.02
CA TYR A 1054 -20.47 42.50 1.01
C TYR A 1054 -20.00 41.05 0.97
N LEU A 1055 -19.78 40.51 -0.23
CA LEU A 1055 -19.23 39.17 -0.41
C LEU A 1055 -17.80 39.08 0.14
N HIS A 1056 -16.94 40.06 -0.16
CA HIS A 1056 -15.58 40.11 0.38
C HIS A 1056 -15.55 40.21 1.91
N GLU A 1057 -16.46 40.99 2.50
CA GLU A 1057 -16.56 41.14 3.96
C GLU A 1057 -17.06 39.85 4.65
N LYS A 1058 -18.10 39.21 4.11
CA LYS A 1058 -18.80 38.10 4.77
C LYS A 1058 -18.31 36.71 4.35
N TYR A 1059 -17.86 36.56 3.10
CA TYR A 1059 -17.44 35.30 2.48
C TYR A 1059 -16.06 35.46 1.79
N PRO A 1060 -14.99 35.84 2.53
CA PRO A 1060 -13.69 36.23 1.95
C PRO A 1060 -12.96 35.12 1.16
N GLY A 1061 -13.40 33.87 1.27
CA GLY A 1061 -12.86 32.73 0.49
C GLY A 1061 -13.47 32.55 -0.90
N ILE A 1062 -14.46 33.37 -1.29
CA ILE A 1062 -15.15 33.26 -2.58
C ILE A 1062 -14.52 34.23 -3.58
N ARG A 1063 -14.17 33.72 -4.77
CA ARG A 1063 -13.62 34.55 -5.84
C ARG A 1063 -14.65 35.53 -6.37
N THR A 1064 -14.20 36.71 -6.79
CA THR A 1064 -15.05 37.80 -7.24
C THR A 1064 -14.69 38.29 -8.64
N SER A 1065 -15.71 38.60 -9.43
CA SER A 1065 -15.58 39.17 -10.77
C SER A 1065 -16.37 40.46 -10.91
N TYR A 1066 -15.69 41.55 -11.25
CA TYR A 1066 -16.32 42.86 -11.38
C TYR A 1066 -16.72 43.16 -12.83
N LEU A 1067 -18.03 43.16 -13.10
CA LEU A 1067 -18.58 43.37 -14.43
C LEU A 1067 -18.67 44.86 -14.78
N ILE A 1068 -18.21 45.23 -15.99
CA ILE A 1068 -18.14 46.63 -16.46
C ILE A 1068 -18.83 46.81 -17.81
N TYR A 1069 -19.84 47.69 -17.88
CA TYR A 1069 -20.60 47.96 -19.12
C TYR A 1069 -20.39 49.36 -19.73
N LEU A 1070 -20.45 50.45 -18.96
CA LEU A 1070 -20.56 51.82 -19.53
C LEU A 1070 -19.27 52.67 -19.46
N SER A 1071 -18.26 52.30 -18.67
CA SER A 1071 -17.09 53.16 -18.37
C SER A 1071 -15.76 52.39 -18.26
N ALA A 1072 -15.48 51.49 -19.20
CA ALA A 1072 -14.26 50.70 -19.17
C ALA A 1072 -12.95 51.52 -19.36
N THR A 1073 -13.04 52.79 -19.78
CA THR A 1073 -11.87 53.67 -19.94
C THR A 1073 -11.33 54.27 -18.64
N ASP A 1074 -12.02 54.09 -17.51
CA ASP A 1074 -11.56 54.61 -16.21
C ASP A 1074 -11.46 53.48 -15.17
N PHE A 1075 -10.52 52.56 -15.43
CA PHE A 1075 -10.16 51.42 -14.59
C PHE A 1075 -10.05 51.80 -13.11
N ASP A 1076 -9.34 52.89 -12.81
CA ASP A 1076 -9.08 53.36 -11.45
C ASP A 1076 -10.39 53.83 -10.76
N LYS A 1077 -11.27 54.54 -11.47
CA LYS A 1077 -12.59 54.93 -10.93
C LYS A 1077 -13.53 53.75 -10.70
N ASN A 1078 -13.42 52.71 -11.52
CA ASN A 1078 -14.21 51.50 -11.31
C ASN A 1078 -13.72 50.77 -10.05
N LEU A 1079 -12.41 50.54 -9.91
CA LEU A 1079 -11.85 49.90 -8.72
C LEU A 1079 -12.08 50.71 -7.45
N ALA A 1080 -12.10 52.05 -7.51
CA ALA A 1080 -12.40 52.89 -6.34
C ALA A 1080 -13.80 52.67 -5.72
N LYS A 1081 -14.71 51.95 -6.40
CA LYS A 1081 -16.01 51.55 -5.84
C LYS A 1081 -15.92 50.30 -4.97
N LEU A 1082 -14.84 49.54 -5.09
CA LEU A 1082 -14.55 48.37 -4.28
C LEU A 1082 -13.59 48.74 -3.14
N ASN A 1083 -13.74 48.09 -1.99
CA ASN A 1083 -12.81 48.25 -0.86
C ASN A 1083 -11.66 47.24 -0.87
N PHE A 1084 -11.52 46.49 -1.97
CA PHE A 1084 -10.55 45.43 -2.19
C PHE A 1084 -10.27 45.29 -3.70
N ILE A 1085 -9.24 44.51 -4.06
CA ILE A 1085 -8.95 44.15 -5.46
C ILE A 1085 -9.70 42.84 -5.75
N PRO A 1086 -10.65 42.80 -6.71
CA PRO A 1086 -11.34 41.58 -7.08
C PRO A 1086 -10.41 40.63 -7.84
N ASP A 1087 -10.74 39.35 -7.91
CA ASP A 1087 -9.93 38.36 -8.65
C ASP A 1087 -9.97 38.59 -10.17
N VAL A 1088 -11.13 39.01 -10.67
CA VAL A 1088 -11.40 39.16 -12.10
C VAL A 1088 -11.98 40.54 -12.39
N TYR A 1089 -11.44 41.18 -13.42
CA TYR A 1089 -12.02 42.38 -14.05
C TYR A 1089 -12.69 41.97 -15.36
N SER A 1090 -14.01 42.16 -15.46
CA SER A 1090 -14.80 41.60 -16.56
C SER A 1090 -15.52 42.69 -17.37
N PRO A 1091 -14.82 43.32 -18.34
CA PRO A 1091 -15.38 44.41 -19.14
C PRO A 1091 -16.13 43.93 -20.39
N LYS A 1092 -17.01 44.78 -20.92
CA LYS A 1092 -17.52 44.59 -22.28
C LYS A 1092 -16.34 44.55 -23.27
N HIS A 1093 -16.29 43.51 -24.10
CA HIS A 1093 -15.15 43.18 -24.97
C HIS A 1093 -14.70 44.30 -25.93
N THR A 1094 -15.62 45.17 -26.35
CA THR A 1094 -15.34 46.31 -27.25
C THR A 1094 -14.42 47.36 -26.62
N PHE A 1095 -14.23 47.33 -25.30
CA PHE A 1095 -13.36 48.28 -24.59
C PHE A 1095 -12.01 47.69 -24.19
N VAL A 1096 -11.75 46.41 -24.51
CA VAL A 1096 -10.49 45.78 -24.15
C VAL A 1096 -9.42 46.14 -25.17
N ASP A 1097 -8.35 46.75 -24.67
CA ASP A 1097 -7.12 47.03 -25.38
C ASP A 1097 -5.90 46.57 -24.54
N GLU A 1098 -4.70 46.66 -25.11
CA GLU A 1098 -3.45 46.25 -24.46
C GLU A 1098 -3.20 47.02 -23.15
N THR A 1099 -3.62 48.29 -23.07
CA THR A 1099 -3.42 49.11 -21.87
C THR A 1099 -4.28 48.62 -20.72
N LEU A 1100 -5.55 48.29 -20.99
CA LEU A 1100 -6.46 47.77 -19.98
C LEU A 1100 -6.02 46.38 -19.49
N VAL A 1101 -5.59 45.50 -20.39
CA VAL A 1101 -5.05 44.18 -20.02
C VAL A 1101 -3.83 44.34 -19.11
N ALA A 1102 -2.85 45.15 -19.52
CA ALA A 1102 -1.65 45.38 -18.73
C ALA A 1102 -1.96 45.98 -17.34
N LYS A 1103 -2.94 46.90 -17.26
CA LYS A 1103 -3.40 47.45 -15.96
C LYS A 1103 -4.04 46.39 -15.07
N ALA A 1104 -4.90 45.54 -15.61
CA ALA A 1104 -5.53 44.46 -14.87
C ALA A 1104 -4.48 43.48 -14.31
N HIS A 1105 -3.56 43.02 -15.17
CA HIS A 1105 -2.47 42.13 -14.78
C HIS A 1105 -1.52 42.76 -13.76
N ALA A 1106 -1.17 44.04 -13.90
CA ALA A 1106 -0.34 44.76 -12.94
C ALA A 1106 -1.00 44.90 -11.56
N ALA A 1107 -2.34 44.92 -11.51
CA ALA A 1107 -3.11 44.89 -10.28
C ALA A 1107 -3.31 43.47 -9.73
N GLY A 1108 -2.79 42.43 -10.41
CA GLY A 1108 -2.95 41.03 -10.00
C GLY A 1108 -4.31 40.42 -10.33
N MET A 1109 -5.09 41.04 -11.23
CA MET A 1109 -6.42 40.55 -11.64
C MET A 1109 -6.35 39.81 -12.98
N GLU A 1110 -7.22 38.82 -13.15
CA GLU A 1110 -7.54 38.23 -14.46
C GLU A 1110 -8.47 39.19 -15.26
N ILE A 1111 -8.37 39.22 -16.58
CA ILE A 1111 -9.27 39.98 -17.46
C ILE A 1111 -10.11 39.06 -18.34
N LEU A 1112 -11.43 39.04 -18.07
CA LEU A 1112 -12.39 38.14 -18.74
C LEU A 1112 -13.50 38.93 -19.43
N PRO A 1113 -13.29 39.40 -20.68
CA PRO A 1113 -14.30 40.13 -21.42
C PRO A 1113 -15.56 39.35 -21.80
N TRP A 1114 -16.68 40.06 -21.89
CA TRP A 1114 -17.99 39.54 -22.28
C TRP A 1114 -18.74 40.48 -23.25
N THR A 1115 -19.80 40.04 -23.93
CA THR A 1115 -19.96 38.68 -24.45
C THR A 1115 -19.32 38.65 -25.84
N VAL A 1116 -18.46 37.69 -26.13
CA VAL A 1116 -17.63 37.64 -27.35
C VAL A 1116 -18.10 36.55 -28.28
N ASP A 1117 -18.82 36.88 -29.35
CA ASP A 1117 -19.47 35.89 -30.21
C ASP A 1117 -18.87 35.79 -31.62
N ASP A 1118 -18.28 36.89 -32.09
CA ASP A 1118 -17.71 37.01 -33.43
C ASP A 1118 -16.25 36.58 -33.45
N GLU A 1119 -15.89 35.79 -34.47
CA GLU A 1119 -14.55 35.20 -34.60
C GLU A 1119 -13.44 36.25 -34.68
N ALA A 1120 -13.71 37.40 -35.32
CA ALA A 1120 -12.77 38.51 -35.42
C ALA A 1120 -12.42 39.09 -34.04
N ASP A 1121 -13.39 39.22 -33.14
CA ASP A 1121 -13.16 39.70 -31.78
C ASP A 1121 -12.48 38.64 -30.92
N LEU A 1122 -12.83 37.36 -31.05
CA LEU A 1122 -12.11 36.27 -30.39
C LEU A 1122 -10.62 36.28 -30.79
N GLN A 1123 -10.30 36.42 -32.08
CA GLN A 1123 -8.92 36.54 -32.58
C GLN A 1123 -8.22 37.81 -32.10
N ARG A 1124 -8.93 38.93 -32.00
CA ARG A 1124 -8.39 40.18 -31.46
C ARG A 1124 -8.02 40.01 -29.99
N LEU A 1125 -8.92 39.48 -29.16
CA LEU A 1125 -8.68 39.28 -27.74
C LEU A 1125 -7.60 38.24 -27.46
N ALA A 1126 -7.51 37.19 -28.29
CA ALA A 1126 -6.41 36.22 -28.23
C ALA A 1126 -5.03 36.89 -28.36
N ARG A 1127 -4.91 37.88 -29.26
CA ARG A 1127 -3.67 38.66 -29.45
C ARG A 1127 -3.36 39.62 -28.30
N LEU A 1128 -4.38 39.98 -27.52
CA LEU A 1128 -4.21 40.83 -26.34
C LEU A 1128 -3.90 40.03 -25.07
N SER A 1129 -3.76 38.70 -25.16
CA SER A 1129 -3.48 37.82 -24.03
C SER A 1129 -4.47 37.97 -22.87
N VAL A 1130 -5.77 38.02 -23.17
CA VAL A 1130 -6.80 37.97 -22.13
C VAL A 1130 -6.83 36.60 -21.45
N ASP A 1131 -7.15 36.58 -20.15
CA ASP A 1131 -7.16 35.35 -19.35
C ASP A 1131 -8.35 34.45 -19.66
N GLY A 1132 -9.43 35.00 -20.22
CA GLY A 1132 -10.58 34.23 -20.67
C GLY A 1132 -11.60 35.05 -21.47
N VAL A 1133 -12.61 34.38 -22.01
CA VAL A 1133 -13.72 35.00 -22.73
C VAL A 1133 -15.05 34.38 -22.30
N ILE A 1134 -16.07 35.22 -22.14
CA ILE A 1134 -17.46 34.79 -21.92
C ILE A 1134 -18.19 34.88 -23.27
N THR A 1135 -18.75 33.77 -23.76
CA THR A 1135 -19.31 33.68 -25.13
C THR A 1135 -20.63 32.93 -25.18
N ASN A 1136 -21.52 33.33 -26.09
CA ASN A 1136 -22.75 32.60 -26.40
C ASN A 1136 -22.48 31.36 -27.26
N TYR A 1137 -21.35 31.33 -27.97
CA TYR A 1137 -20.94 30.28 -28.91
C TYR A 1137 -19.62 29.63 -28.45
N PRO A 1138 -19.65 28.87 -27.33
CA PRO A 1138 -18.45 28.23 -26.79
C PRO A 1138 -17.78 27.28 -27.78
N ASP A 1139 -18.54 26.66 -28.69
CA ASP A 1139 -18.02 25.82 -29.77
C ASP A 1139 -17.04 26.55 -30.69
N ARG A 1140 -17.31 27.83 -30.99
CA ARG A 1140 -16.44 28.68 -31.81
C ARG A 1140 -15.18 29.09 -31.05
N ALA A 1141 -15.35 29.51 -29.80
CA ALA A 1141 -14.22 29.92 -28.97
C ALA A 1141 -13.26 28.75 -28.69
N LEU A 1142 -13.78 27.57 -28.36
CA LEU A 1142 -12.99 26.35 -28.20
C LEU A 1142 -12.21 26.00 -29.48
N ARG A 1143 -12.84 26.14 -30.66
CA ARG A 1143 -12.15 25.90 -31.93
C ARG A 1143 -10.96 26.84 -32.13
N LEU A 1144 -11.10 28.11 -31.77
CA LEU A 1144 -10.03 29.10 -31.95
C LEU A 1144 -8.92 28.95 -30.91
N PHE A 1145 -9.30 28.78 -29.64
CA PHE A 1145 -8.37 28.83 -28.51
C PHE A 1145 -7.78 27.48 -28.13
N HIS A 1146 -8.44 26.36 -28.43
CA HIS A 1146 -8.10 25.07 -27.82
C HIS A 1146 -7.97 23.89 -28.81
N LEU A 1147 -8.73 23.87 -29.89
CA LEU A 1147 -8.63 22.82 -30.91
C LEU A 1147 -7.54 23.18 -31.96
N LYS A 1148 -6.67 22.22 -32.31
CA LYS A 1148 -5.89 22.30 -33.56
C LYS A 1148 -6.80 21.88 -34.71
N GLU A 1149 -6.72 22.59 -35.84
CA GLU A 1149 -7.30 22.15 -37.13
C GLU A 1149 -6.81 20.77 -37.54
#